data_AF-A0A3F2V980-F1
#
_entry.id   AF-A0A3F2V980-F1
#
_cell.length_a   1.000
_cell.length_b   1.000
_cell.length_c   1.000
_cell.angle_alpha   90.00
_cell.angle_beta   90.00
_cell.angle_gamma   90.00
#
_symmetry.space_group_name_H-M   'P 1'
#
loop_
_entity.id
_entity.type
_entity.pdbx_description
1 polymer ?
#
loop_
_entity_poly.entity_id
_entity_poly.type
_entity_poly.pdbx_seq_one_letter_code
_entity_poly.pdbx_strand_id
1 'polypeptide(L)'
;MNTTESAIQLDDIQAHVISSARPAAAKYFFFHIRDPSAFSAFLASELLNGLTLSEFDIQHPQAIRLAGDYQCFTNIAFSFNGLARLGLPQTLLDKFPVAFREGMAERARFIGDSGVDSPSVWEGYYGNAHLHGLIAVNYMPWLKAKCATPGKFKAPDQWSAREQELHFEKIDRCWNALLDGAATIPGAEILQREQAHVIRYGTRLKEHFGFDDGISQPQVAGAQAYYGSVGKKRSNDGEWYPLALGEFVMGYYDELATANLGRQNSPEADPTLPVPADAIERAYHALTMNGSFLVYRKLEQDVKGFRAFCADKGGNVVAEQMVGRKLNGEPLTKKATGIRDNQFDFGDDPDGKICPFASHMRRVNPRLTLTRGVNEGTFRVDQHRIIRRGMAYGPFIEPGTRPQQAPDAVRGLHFFCYNARLDSQFEFIQKNWINNCDFMYFPSPVVDPIVGNRQQGGASSFPVDQESMPVSGLQQFVFVRGGEYFLTPGKRGLARIASLAETTNPFRMFKQRIDPFDPNESDPLEVARYVDSTELIQGKRFVKLWVDKENGARTPYYYFAHRQELNRILSLPNLFTNDLYRKRISALTGSDMLLSSPVSQQRAERKERLQTLLRPALSMLDRILEPELQRARNILRKTQSIDLVEGLSRRLPLAVIKAFYGIRPVTAEQGAPVSRTQIAHYFDRSDFSMLPAAWQENYAQLGFKTTEDDTFLFWVRMLFLEVFLNQYNVPHIAHLAINAAKEFVPVIDHQIRQAIEGTKQPTVLHGLIELYQSDDNINDADLVATVRQSMLEFMVGSTDTTSKGIALVVSTLLGMGQDLAAGICALARGSDECTRLLTSWQQGARDDKTEAAIDTLLNPVITDCLRLNPVAPLVPRYCTSGATYTTTLGDVLNIEPGAVICLLPQVSMAATLREAAVNGVPAPDNEPLIFLDGTPHACMGAHIALLEIRQALKLLLEFKNVRPAAGKAGLMQEKYKMPASMSLRCE
;
A
#
# COMPACT_ATOMS: atom_id res chain seq x y z
N MET A 1 12.63 -45.12 -35.51
CA MET A 1 11.56 -44.89 -34.54
C MET A 1 12.06 -43.84 -33.56
N ASN A 2 11.70 -42.57 -33.74
CA ASN A 2 12.12 -41.47 -32.84
C ASN A 2 10.95 -41.10 -31.96
N THR A 3 11.07 -41.44 -30.67
CA THR A 3 10.13 -41.15 -29.60
C THR A 3 10.20 -39.66 -29.24
N THR A 4 9.18 -38.90 -29.65
CA THR A 4 8.59 -37.74 -28.95
C THR A 4 9.55 -36.79 -28.23
N GLU A 5 10.05 -35.76 -28.92
CA GLU A 5 10.50 -34.52 -28.27
C GLU A 5 9.32 -33.91 -27.50
N SER A 6 9.51 -33.61 -26.22
CA SER A 6 8.50 -33.00 -25.35
C SER A 6 8.12 -31.59 -25.86
N ALA A 7 6.83 -31.31 -26.01
CA ALA A 7 6.29 -29.99 -26.41
C ALA A 7 6.48 -28.85 -25.38
N ILE A 8 7.12 -29.11 -24.23
CA ILE A 8 7.36 -28.11 -23.17
C ILE A 8 8.54 -27.21 -23.53
N GLN A 9 8.35 -25.89 -23.42
CA GLN A 9 9.31 -24.86 -23.81
C GLN A 9 10.32 -24.55 -22.69
N LEU A 10 11.15 -25.53 -22.35
CA LEU A 10 12.13 -25.44 -21.25
C LEU A 10 13.20 -24.34 -21.46
N ASP A 11 13.44 -23.93 -22.71
CA ASP A 11 14.34 -22.84 -23.11
C ASP A 11 13.82 -21.45 -22.73
N ASP A 12 12.51 -21.34 -22.49
CA ASP A 12 11.85 -20.08 -22.14
C ASP A 12 11.56 -19.96 -20.64
N ILE A 13 11.50 -21.07 -19.90
CA ILE A 13 11.25 -21.05 -18.45
C ILE A 13 12.56 -20.70 -17.74
N GLN A 14 12.57 -19.65 -16.90
CA GLN A 14 13.76 -19.31 -16.10
C GLN A 14 14.21 -20.51 -15.25
N ALA A 15 15.52 -20.70 -15.15
CA ALA A 15 16.13 -21.76 -14.35
C ALA A 15 15.70 -21.69 -12.89
N HIS A 16 15.74 -22.82 -12.19
CA HIS A 16 15.43 -22.95 -10.77
C HIS A 16 13.92 -22.98 -10.43
N VAL A 17 13.04 -22.71 -11.39
CA VAL A 17 11.57 -22.70 -11.22
C VAL A 17 11.05 -24.14 -11.09
N ILE A 18 11.32 -25.00 -12.08
CA ILE A 18 10.80 -26.39 -12.09
C ILE A 18 11.82 -27.33 -11.45
N SER A 19 13.05 -27.32 -11.95
CA SER A 19 14.15 -28.14 -11.48
C SER A 19 15.06 -27.32 -10.59
N SER A 20 15.53 -27.89 -9.48
CA SER A 20 16.48 -27.15 -8.65
C SER A 20 17.83 -27.05 -9.37
N ALA A 21 18.25 -25.83 -9.68
CA ALA A 21 19.63 -25.51 -10.05
C ALA A 21 20.66 -25.80 -8.93
N ARG A 22 20.20 -26.04 -7.68
CA ARG A 22 21.00 -26.38 -6.48
C ARG A 22 22.05 -25.35 -6.00
N PRO A 23 21.85 -24.03 -6.14
CA PRO A 23 22.88 -23.02 -5.81
C PRO A 23 23.44 -23.18 -4.38
N ALA A 24 24.72 -22.88 -4.20
CA ALA A 24 25.37 -22.95 -2.88
C ALA A 24 25.15 -21.69 -2.05
N ALA A 25 25.04 -20.53 -2.72
CA ALA A 25 24.77 -19.24 -2.10
C ALA A 25 23.95 -18.38 -3.05
N ALA A 26 23.25 -17.38 -2.52
CA ALA A 26 22.57 -16.37 -3.30
C ALA A 26 22.60 -15.00 -2.61
N LYS A 27 22.49 -13.93 -3.40
CA LYS A 27 22.08 -12.60 -2.93
C LYS A 27 20.80 -12.18 -3.64
N TYR A 28 19.87 -11.62 -2.87
CA TYR A 28 18.57 -11.16 -3.32
C TYR A 28 18.53 -9.63 -3.24
N PHE A 29 18.28 -8.99 -4.38
CA PHE A 29 18.24 -7.53 -4.51
C PHE A 29 16.80 -7.12 -4.80
N PHE A 30 16.11 -6.60 -3.78
CA PHE A 30 14.77 -6.04 -3.92
C PHE A 30 14.88 -4.58 -4.36
N PHE A 31 14.13 -4.19 -5.37
CA PHE A 31 14.35 -2.90 -6.03
C PHE A 31 13.07 -2.08 -6.24
N HIS A 32 13.28 -0.76 -6.34
CA HIS A 32 12.31 0.25 -6.73
C HIS A 32 12.70 0.83 -8.09
N ILE A 33 11.76 0.86 -9.04
CA ILE A 33 11.99 1.39 -10.40
C ILE A 33 11.71 2.89 -10.40
N ARG A 34 12.76 3.69 -10.62
CA ARG A 34 12.71 5.15 -10.75
C ARG A 34 12.48 5.59 -12.18
N ASP A 35 13.26 5.04 -13.11
CA ASP A 35 13.21 5.32 -14.54
C ASP A 35 12.95 4.00 -15.28
N PRO A 36 11.70 3.76 -15.71
CA PRO A 36 11.32 2.56 -16.46
C PRO A 36 12.11 2.35 -17.75
N SER A 37 12.46 3.42 -18.45
CA SER A 37 13.16 3.34 -19.74
C SER A 37 14.61 2.89 -19.54
N ALA A 38 15.33 3.52 -18.60
CA ALA A 38 16.68 3.09 -18.24
C ALA A 38 16.70 1.66 -17.67
N PHE A 39 15.72 1.31 -16.83
CA PHE A 39 15.63 -0.03 -16.26
C PHE A 39 15.32 -1.09 -17.32
N SER A 40 14.54 -0.75 -18.33
CA SER A 40 14.19 -1.72 -19.38
C SER A 40 15.30 -1.92 -20.40
N ALA A 41 16.12 -0.88 -20.65
CA ALA A 41 17.39 -1.05 -21.34
C ALA A 41 18.32 -2.00 -20.57
N PHE A 42 18.35 -1.91 -19.24
CA PHE A 42 19.07 -2.87 -18.40
C PHE A 42 18.50 -4.29 -18.50
N LEU A 43 17.18 -4.45 -18.47
CA LEU A 43 16.52 -5.75 -18.69
C LEU A 43 16.88 -6.38 -20.04
N ALA A 44 17.06 -5.55 -21.08
CA ALA A 44 17.43 -5.97 -22.42
C ALA A 44 18.94 -6.19 -22.62
N SER A 45 19.77 -5.93 -21.60
CA SER A 45 21.24 -6.03 -21.73
C SER A 45 21.70 -7.46 -22.01
N GLU A 46 22.74 -7.60 -22.84
CA GLU A 46 23.30 -8.91 -23.22
C GLU A 46 23.81 -9.69 -22.00
N LEU A 47 24.45 -9.01 -21.05
CA LEU A 47 24.99 -9.64 -19.86
C LEU A 47 23.89 -10.21 -18.95
N LEU A 48 22.82 -9.45 -18.69
CA LEU A 48 21.69 -9.95 -17.90
C LEU A 48 21.01 -11.14 -18.59
N ASN A 49 20.80 -11.03 -19.90
CA ASN A 49 20.18 -12.10 -20.69
C ASN A 49 21.04 -13.37 -20.73
N GLY A 50 22.37 -13.23 -20.80
CA GLY A 50 23.32 -14.34 -20.75
C GLY A 50 23.47 -14.98 -19.36
N LEU A 51 23.19 -14.24 -18.29
CA LEU A 51 23.16 -14.75 -16.92
C LEU A 51 21.78 -15.32 -16.52
N THR A 52 20.71 -14.92 -17.20
CA THR A 52 19.36 -15.45 -16.97
C THR A 52 19.18 -16.78 -17.69
N LEU A 53 19.65 -17.84 -17.03
CA LEU A 53 19.57 -19.21 -17.54
C LEU A 53 18.12 -19.72 -17.58
N SER A 54 17.85 -20.65 -18.48
CA SER A 54 16.59 -21.38 -18.59
C SER A 54 16.65 -22.77 -17.93
N GLU A 55 15.51 -23.44 -17.78
CA GLU A 55 15.44 -24.84 -17.36
C GLU A 55 16.19 -25.77 -18.33
N PHE A 56 16.18 -25.46 -19.63
CA PHE A 56 16.96 -26.19 -20.64
C PHE A 56 18.47 -26.04 -20.39
N ASP A 57 18.94 -24.83 -20.11
CA ASP A 57 20.35 -24.52 -19.89
C ASP A 57 20.94 -25.32 -18.72
N ILE A 58 20.24 -25.37 -17.58
CA ILE A 58 20.73 -26.10 -16.40
C ILE A 58 20.74 -27.63 -16.59
N GLN A 59 19.92 -28.15 -17.51
CA GLN A 59 19.94 -29.55 -17.92
C GLN A 59 21.07 -29.83 -18.93
N HIS A 60 21.43 -28.85 -19.77
CA HIS A 60 22.45 -28.95 -20.81
C HIS A 60 23.58 -27.91 -20.66
N PRO A 61 24.31 -27.89 -19.54
CA PRO A 61 25.21 -26.77 -19.18
C PRO A 61 26.43 -26.59 -20.09
N GLN A 62 26.71 -27.53 -21.00
CA GLN A 62 27.85 -27.45 -21.91
C GLN A 62 27.77 -26.29 -22.91
N ALA A 63 26.57 -25.71 -23.11
CA ALA A 63 26.34 -24.60 -24.04
C ALA A 63 26.50 -23.20 -23.40
N ILE A 64 26.78 -23.11 -22.10
CA ILE A 64 26.68 -21.85 -21.34
C ILE A 64 28.06 -21.21 -21.13
N ARG A 65 28.35 -20.12 -21.83
CA ARG A 65 29.63 -19.41 -21.73
C ARG A 65 29.67 -18.38 -20.59
N LEU A 66 28.82 -17.35 -20.64
CA LEU A 66 28.87 -16.22 -19.70
C LEU A 66 28.62 -16.64 -18.24
N ALA A 67 27.52 -17.35 -17.95
CA ALA A 67 27.27 -17.81 -16.59
C ALA A 67 28.38 -18.76 -16.08
N GLY A 68 29.01 -19.54 -16.97
CA GLY A 68 30.16 -20.39 -16.64
C GLY A 68 31.38 -19.61 -16.16
N ASP A 69 31.64 -18.43 -16.75
CA ASP A 69 32.74 -17.54 -16.39
C ASP A 69 32.57 -16.94 -14.99
N TYR A 70 31.32 -16.61 -14.62
CA TYR A 70 30.97 -16.06 -13.30
C TYR A 70 30.57 -17.14 -12.27
N GLN A 71 30.31 -18.37 -12.72
CA GLN A 71 29.69 -19.44 -11.94
C GLN A 71 28.36 -19.01 -11.28
N CYS A 72 27.66 -18.04 -11.87
CA CYS A 72 26.44 -17.46 -11.33
C CYS A 72 25.34 -17.41 -12.39
N PHE A 73 24.09 -17.45 -11.96
CA PHE A 73 22.93 -17.17 -12.82
C PHE A 73 21.96 -16.23 -12.11
N THR A 74 21.12 -15.55 -12.89
CA THR A 74 20.12 -14.62 -12.40
C THR A 74 18.70 -15.14 -12.55
N ASN A 75 17.86 -14.86 -11.57
CA ASN A 75 16.41 -14.88 -11.73
C ASN A 75 15.84 -13.48 -11.50
N ILE A 76 14.79 -13.13 -12.24
CA ILE A 76 14.13 -11.83 -12.14
C ILE A 76 12.64 -12.06 -11.94
N ALA A 77 12.06 -11.34 -11.00
CA ALA A 77 10.63 -11.37 -10.73
C ALA A 77 10.09 -9.97 -10.40
N PHE A 78 8.84 -9.71 -10.75
CA PHE A 78 8.18 -8.40 -10.60
C PHE A 78 6.95 -8.50 -9.71
N SER A 79 6.77 -7.55 -8.79
CA SER A 79 5.51 -7.40 -8.09
C SER A 79 4.46 -6.78 -9.03
N PHE A 80 3.20 -6.81 -8.63
CA PHE A 80 2.14 -6.12 -9.38
C PHE A 80 2.45 -4.64 -9.57
N ASN A 81 2.91 -3.97 -8.51
CA ASN A 81 3.28 -2.54 -8.55
C ASN A 81 4.50 -2.30 -9.46
N GLY A 82 5.43 -3.24 -9.56
CA GLY A 82 6.55 -3.14 -10.51
C GLY A 82 6.11 -3.23 -11.96
N LEU A 83 5.18 -4.12 -12.28
CA LEU A 83 4.57 -4.21 -13.61
C LEU A 83 3.81 -2.93 -13.97
N ALA A 84 3.03 -2.39 -13.02
CA ALA A 84 2.34 -1.11 -13.20
C ALA A 84 3.33 0.05 -13.40
N ARG A 85 4.42 0.09 -12.63
CA ARG A 85 5.45 1.13 -12.75
C ARG A 85 6.16 1.08 -14.11
N LEU A 86 6.34 -0.11 -14.68
CA LEU A 86 6.91 -0.30 -16.02
C LEU A 86 5.98 0.13 -17.16
N GLY A 87 4.73 0.53 -16.85
CA GLY A 87 3.80 1.09 -17.83
C GLY A 87 2.89 0.04 -18.48
N LEU A 88 2.73 -1.15 -17.90
CA LEU A 88 1.79 -2.12 -18.44
C LEU A 88 0.35 -1.55 -18.45
N PRO A 89 -0.42 -1.72 -19.54
CA PRO A 89 -1.78 -1.18 -19.64
C PRO A 89 -2.69 -1.71 -18.52
N GLN A 90 -3.57 -0.86 -17.98
CA GLN A 90 -4.50 -1.26 -16.91
C GLN A 90 -5.37 -2.46 -17.31
N THR A 91 -5.81 -2.52 -18.57
CA THR A 91 -6.60 -3.64 -19.11
C THR A 91 -5.87 -4.99 -19.02
N LEU A 92 -4.55 -4.99 -19.04
CA LEU A 92 -3.70 -6.16 -18.86
C LEU A 92 -3.46 -6.45 -17.37
N LEU A 93 -3.22 -5.41 -16.58
CA LEU A 93 -3.06 -5.50 -15.12
C LEU A 93 -4.31 -6.11 -14.46
N ASP A 94 -5.50 -5.75 -14.94
CA ASP A 94 -6.80 -6.26 -14.45
C ASP A 94 -7.02 -7.76 -14.73
N LYS A 95 -6.18 -8.40 -15.55
CA LYS A 95 -6.24 -9.85 -15.79
C LYS A 95 -5.51 -10.68 -14.73
N PHE A 96 -4.60 -10.06 -13.97
CA PHE A 96 -3.90 -10.77 -12.92
C PHE A 96 -4.84 -11.16 -11.75
N PRO A 97 -4.57 -12.28 -11.05
CA PRO A 97 -5.36 -12.71 -9.90
C PRO A 97 -5.39 -11.66 -8.78
N VAL A 98 -6.52 -11.56 -8.07
CA VAL A 98 -6.72 -10.62 -6.95
C VAL A 98 -5.59 -10.71 -5.92
N ALA A 99 -5.17 -11.92 -5.54
CA ALA A 99 -4.08 -12.12 -4.58
C ALA A 99 -2.77 -11.44 -5.03
N PHE A 100 -2.42 -11.53 -6.32
CA PHE A 100 -1.22 -10.88 -6.87
C PHE A 100 -1.39 -9.35 -6.95
N ARG A 101 -2.58 -8.87 -7.33
CA ARG A 101 -2.87 -7.42 -7.41
C ARG A 101 -2.83 -6.73 -6.05
N GLU A 102 -3.36 -7.37 -5.02
CA GLU A 102 -3.37 -6.86 -3.65
C GLU A 102 -1.96 -6.93 -3.01
N GLY A 103 -1.18 -7.97 -3.33
CA GLY A 103 0.14 -8.17 -2.72
C GLY A 103 0.08 -8.74 -1.30
N MET A 104 1.18 -9.30 -0.81
CA MET A 104 1.13 -10.14 0.40
C MET A 104 0.73 -9.37 1.67
N ALA A 105 1.18 -8.12 1.83
CA ALA A 105 0.88 -7.36 3.05
C ALA A 105 -0.60 -7.00 3.19
N GLU A 106 -1.28 -6.68 2.08
CA GLU A 106 -2.74 -6.52 2.06
C GLU A 106 -3.47 -7.81 2.44
N ARG A 107 -2.93 -8.94 1.96
CA ARG A 107 -3.44 -10.30 2.17
C ARG A 107 -3.08 -10.89 3.52
N ALA A 108 -2.17 -10.27 4.29
CA ALA A 108 -1.59 -10.85 5.51
C ALA A 108 -2.64 -11.38 6.49
N ARG A 109 -3.65 -10.57 6.82
CA ARG A 109 -4.73 -10.99 7.72
C ARG A 109 -5.54 -12.17 7.16
N PHE A 110 -5.74 -12.24 5.84
CA PHE A 110 -6.46 -13.35 5.21
C PHE A 110 -5.69 -14.66 5.30
N ILE A 111 -4.36 -14.63 5.11
CA ILE A 111 -3.51 -15.82 5.20
C ILE A 111 -3.13 -16.17 6.65
N GLY A 112 -3.48 -15.32 7.62
CA GLY A 112 -3.31 -15.55 9.05
C GLY A 112 -2.06 -14.89 9.66
N ASP A 113 -1.39 -14.02 8.91
CA ASP A 113 -0.26 -13.22 9.39
C ASP A 113 -0.79 -12.04 10.22
N SER A 114 -0.83 -12.25 11.54
CA SER A 114 -1.35 -11.29 12.51
C SER A 114 -0.43 -11.16 13.73
N GLY A 115 -0.59 -10.10 14.52
CA GLY A 115 0.23 -9.87 15.70
C GLY A 115 1.73 -9.82 15.37
N VAL A 116 2.48 -10.81 15.86
CA VAL A 116 3.95 -10.92 15.68
C VAL A 116 4.41 -11.19 14.25
N ASP A 117 3.49 -11.60 13.36
CA ASP A 117 3.75 -11.81 11.94
C ASP A 117 3.12 -10.72 11.05
N SER A 118 2.48 -9.72 11.66
CA SER A 118 1.79 -8.65 10.93
C SER A 118 2.77 -7.83 10.06
N PRO A 119 2.34 -7.32 8.90
CA PRO A 119 3.16 -6.43 8.07
C PRO A 119 3.69 -5.18 8.79
N SER A 120 3.05 -4.77 9.89
CA SER A 120 3.52 -3.65 10.71
C SER A 120 4.86 -3.92 11.41
N VAL A 121 5.29 -5.17 11.55
CA VAL A 121 6.57 -5.57 12.14
C VAL A 121 7.52 -6.20 11.11
N TRP A 122 7.20 -6.11 9.82
CA TRP A 122 8.11 -6.54 8.76
C TRP A 122 9.28 -5.56 8.63
N GLU A 123 10.42 -6.11 8.24
CA GLU A 123 11.67 -5.38 8.06
C GLU A 123 11.66 -4.61 6.74
N GLY A 124 12.39 -3.48 6.70
CA GLY A 124 12.69 -2.81 5.45
C GLY A 124 11.42 -2.53 4.62
N TYR A 125 11.51 -2.68 3.30
CA TYR A 125 10.44 -2.31 2.35
C TYR A 125 9.49 -3.47 2.02
N TYR A 126 9.51 -4.57 2.77
CA TYR A 126 8.63 -5.71 2.47
C TYR A 126 7.15 -5.33 2.61
N GLY A 127 6.34 -5.71 1.63
CA GLY A 127 4.92 -5.38 1.59
C GLY A 127 4.58 -3.90 1.34
N ASN A 128 5.58 -3.08 1.00
CA ASN A 128 5.38 -1.68 0.63
C ASN A 128 5.18 -1.55 -0.89
N ALA A 129 4.34 -0.60 -1.31
CA ALA A 129 4.01 -0.37 -2.72
C ALA A 129 5.23 -0.10 -3.62
N HIS A 130 6.32 0.44 -3.08
CA HIS A 130 7.55 0.75 -3.82
C HIS A 130 8.44 -0.46 -4.11
N LEU A 131 8.16 -1.63 -3.51
CA LEU A 131 8.89 -2.86 -3.77
C LEU A 131 8.43 -3.46 -5.11
N HIS A 132 9.12 -3.09 -6.19
CA HIS A 132 8.71 -3.37 -7.57
C HIS A 132 9.19 -4.72 -8.08
N GLY A 133 10.25 -5.28 -7.51
CA GLY A 133 10.73 -6.58 -7.95
C GLY A 133 11.92 -7.09 -7.17
N LEU A 134 12.41 -8.22 -7.63
CA LEU A 134 13.54 -8.97 -7.09
C LEU A 134 14.46 -9.41 -8.23
N ILE A 135 15.77 -9.18 -8.07
CA ILE A 135 16.81 -9.89 -8.83
C ILE A 135 17.55 -10.81 -7.85
N ALA A 136 17.56 -12.11 -8.13
CA ALA A 136 18.36 -13.08 -7.39
C ALA A 136 19.62 -13.40 -8.19
N VAL A 137 20.80 -13.27 -7.58
CA VAL A 137 22.07 -13.74 -8.14
C VAL A 137 22.49 -14.98 -7.37
N ASN A 138 22.54 -16.12 -8.07
CA ASN A 138 22.71 -17.44 -7.50
C ASN A 138 24.07 -18.03 -7.89
N TYR A 139 24.89 -18.41 -6.91
CA TYR A 139 26.21 -19.01 -7.15
C TYR A 139 26.15 -20.54 -7.25
N MET A 140 26.73 -21.08 -8.31
CA MET A 140 26.77 -22.50 -8.67
C MET A 140 28.22 -22.97 -8.85
N PRO A 141 28.88 -23.49 -7.80
CA PRO A 141 30.28 -23.88 -7.86
C PRO A 141 30.58 -24.98 -8.90
N TRP A 142 29.62 -25.87 -9.21
CA TRP A 142 29.80 -26.92 -10.23
C TRP A 142 29.63 -26.45 -11.68
N LEU A 143 29.22 -25.20 -11.95
CA LEU A 143 28.97 -24.77 -13.33
C LEU A 143 30.24 -24.90 -14.17
N LYS A 144 31.37 -24.41 -13.65
CA LYS A 144 32.70 -24.58 -14.28
C LYS A 144 33.16 -26.04 -14.36
N ALA A 145 32.87 -26.84 -13.31
CA ALA A 145 33.26 -28.24 -13.24
C ALA A 145 32.50 -29.11 -14.26
N LYS A 146 31.19 -28.88 -14.46
CA LYS A 146 30.39 -29.57 -15.48
C LYS A 146 30.77 -29.16 -16.90
N CYS A 147 31.14 -27.90 -17.14
CA CYS A 147 31.62 -27.43 -18.45
C CYS A 147 33.00 -28.03 -18.80
N ALA A 148 33.89 -28.22 -17.82
CA ALA A 148 35.22 -28.79 -18.04
C ALA A 148 35.26 -30.34 -18.03
N THR A 149 34.49 -30.98 -17.14
CA THR A 149 34.37 -32.45 -17.01
C THR A 149 33.03 -32.85 -16.35
N PRO A 150 32.01 -33.28 -17.12
CA PRO A 150 30.70 -33.65 -16.58
C PRO A 150 30.79 -34.71 -15.46
N GLY A 151 30.20 -34.45 -14.30
CA GLY A 151 30.02 -35.43 -13.21
C GLY A 151 31.08 -35.47 -12.09
N LYS A 152 32.14 -34.65 -12.14
CA LYS A 152 33.23 -34.70 -11.14
C LYS A 152 33.10 -33.75 -9.93
N PHE A 153 32.11 -32.87 -9.89
CA PHE A 153 31.96 -31.95 -8.74
C PHE A 153 31.39 -32.68 -7.52
N LYS A 154 32.22 -32.91 -6.51
CA LYS A 154 31.81 -33.36 -5.18
C LYS A 154 31.87 -32.17 -4.21
N ALA A 155 30.70 -31.68 -3.79
CA ALA A 155 30.64 -30.66 -2.75
C ALA A 155 31.21 -31.19 -1.43
N PRO A 156 31.87 -30.35 -0.62
CA PRO A 156 32.35 -30.76 0.68
C PRO A 156 31.19 -31.07 1.63
N ASP A 157 31.52 -31.78 2.71
CA ASP A 157 30.56 -32.12 3.76
C ASP A 157 30.11 -30.89 4.56
N GLN A 158 30.98 -29.88 4.67
CA GLN A 158 30.66 -28.58 5.26
C GLN A 158 31.44 -27.50 4.50
N TRP A 159 30.86 -26.30 4.44
CA TRP A 159 31.54 -25.12 3.93
C TRP A 159 32.14 -24.33 5.09
N SER A 160 33.45 -24.12 5.08
CA SER A 160 34.12 -23.24 6.05
C SER A 160 33.63 -21.79 5.91
N ALA A 161 33.76 -20.98 6.96
CA ALA A 161 33.39 -19.57 6.93
C ALA A 161 34.08 -18.83 5.76
N ARG A 162 35.36 -19.14 5.49
CA ARG A 162 36.11 -18.54 4.39
C ARG A 162 35.57 -18.94 3.01
N GLU A 163 35.11 -20.18 2.83
CA GLU A 163 34.47 -20.60 1.58
C GLU A 163 33.12 -19.90 1.38
N GLN A 164 32.33 -19.75 2.44
CA GLN A 164 31.07 -19.02 2.38
C GLN A 164 31.30 -17.55 1.99
N GLU A 165 32.29 -16.89 2.60
CA GLU A 165 32.72 -15.54 2.20
C GLU A 165 33.15 -15.49 0.72
N LEU A 166 33.97 -16.44 0.28
CA LEU A 166 34.40 -16.53 -1.12
C LEU A 166 33.21 -16.68 -2.08
N HIS A 167 32.18 -17.44 -1.70
CA HIS A 167 30.96 -17.56 -2.51
C HIS A 167 30.25 -16.21 -2.65
N PHE A 168 30.16 -15.43 -1.57
CA PHE A 168 29.60 -14.08 -1.63
C PHE A 168 30.48 -13.11 -2.43
N GLU A 169 31.81 -13.20 -2.33
CA GLU A 169 32.74 -12.44 -3.17
C GLU A 169 32.55 -12.74 -4.67
N LYS A 170 32.24 -14.00 -5.04
CA LYS A 170 31.91 -14.39 -6.41
C LYS A 170 30.60 -13.78 -6.88
N ILE A 171 29.58 -13.78 -6.02
CA ILE A 171 28.30 -13.13 -6.31
C ILE A 171 28.49 -11.63 -6.50
N ASP A 172 29.27 -10.96 -5.63
CA ASP A 172 29.55 -9.53 -5.73
C ASP A 172 30.30 -9.18 -7.02
N ARG A 173 31.24 -10.03 -7.45
CA ARG A 173 31.90 -9.86 -8.74
C ARG A 173 30.92 -9.96 -9.91
N CYS A 174 30.03 -10.94 -9.88
CA CYS A 174 28.98 -11.10 -10.89
C CYS A 174 28.04 -9.88 -10.90
N TRP A 175 27.63 -9.41 -9.72
CA TRP A 175 26.75 -8.26 -9.55
C TRP A 175 27.41 -6.96 -10.04
N ASN A 176 28.66 -6.71 -9.66
CA ASN A 176 29.40 -5.51 -10.11
C ASN A 176 29.63 -5.51 -11.62
N ALA A 177 29.87 -6.68 -12.23
CA ALA A 177 29.96 -6.80 -13.67
C ALA A 177 28.61 -6.52 -14.35
N LEU A 178 27.51 -7.02 -13.77
CA LEU A 178 26.15 -6.77 -14.26
C LEU A 178 25.79 -5.28 -14.26
N LEU A 179 26.32 -4.52 -13.29
CA LEU A 179 26.09 -3.08 -13.15
C LEU A 179 27.12 -2.19 -13.88
N ASP A 180 28.13 -2.77 -14.55
CA ASP A 180 29.27 -2.04 -15.11
C ASP A 180 29.94 -1.09 -14.08
N GLY A 181 30.05 -1.55 -12.84
CA GLY A 181 30.59 -0.77 -11.72
C GLY A 181 29.67 0.30 -11.13
N ALA A 182 28.45 0.48 -11.64
CA ALA A 182 27.47 1.40 -11.05
C ALA A 182 27.03 0.95 -9.64
N ALA A 183 26.73 1.90 -8.76
CA ALA A 183 26.30 1.63 -7.38
C ALA A 183 24.85 1.10 -7.28
N THR A 184 24.06 1.32 -8.32
CA THR A 184 22.63 0.99 -8.39
C THR A 184 22.29 0.39 -9.75
N ILE A 185 21.18 -0.32 -9.83
CA ILE A 185 20.67 -0.84 -11.10
C ILE A 185 20.32 0.35 -12.00
N PRO A 186 20.69 0.37 -13.30
CA PRO A 186 20.26 1.44 -14.19
C PRO A 186 18.73 1.59 -14.13
N GLY A 187 18.26 2.80 -13.85
CA GLY A 187 16.82 3.11 -13.68
C GLY A 187 16.15 2.58 -12.41
N ALA A 188 16.85 1.92 -11.49
CA ALA A 188 16.26 1.40 -10.25
C ALA A 188 17.18 1.56 -9.01
N GLU A 189 16.56 1.63 -7.83
CA GLU A 189 17.23 1.66 -6.52
C GLU A 189 17.07 0.34 -5.80
N ILE A 190 18.07 -0.05 -5.02
CA ILE A 190 18.01 -1.25 -4.19
C ILE A 190 17.44 -0.85 -2.84
N LEU A 191 16.24 -1.35 -2.53
CA LEU A 191 15.54 -1.10 -1.27
C LEU A 191 16.02 -2.02 -0.15
N GLN A 192 16.32 -3.28 -0.48
CA GLN A 192 16.70 -4.30 0.49
C GLN A 192 17.67 -5.28 -0.18
N ARG A 193 18.69 -5.70 0.58
CA ARG A 193 19.64 -6.74 0.19
C ARG A 193 19.56 -7.87 1.20
N GLU A 194 19.40 -9.08 0.71
CA GLU A 194 19.46 -10.29 1.53
C GLU A 194 20.51 -11.23 0.97
N GLN A 195 21.05 -12.09 1.82
CA GLN A 195 22.02 -13.10 1.42
C GLN A 195 21.70 -14.42 2.09
N ALA A 196 21.89 -15.49 1.33
CA ALA A 196 21.56 -16.84 1.75
C ALA A 196 22.69 -17.80 1.40
N HIS A 197 22.87 -18.80 2.24
CA HIS A 197 23.85 -19.86 2.01
C HIS A 197 23.24 -21.20 2.41
N VAL A 198 23.46 -22.23 1.59
CA VAL A 198 23.01 -23.58 1.96
C VAL A 198 23.77 -24.08 3.18
N ILE A 199 23.06 -24.65 4.15
CA ILE A 199 23.69 -25.29 5.30
C ILE A 199 23.99 -26.73 4.89
N ARG A 200 25.28 -27.05 4.70
CA ARG A 200 25.75 -28.42 4.57
C ARG A 200 26.27 -28.91 5.90
N TYR A 201 25.81 -30.09 6.31
CA TYR A 201 26.28 -30.79 7.50
C TYR A 201 26.47 -32.26 7.17
N GLY A 202 27.71 -32.66 6.91
CA GLY A 202 27.99 -33.95 6.28
C GLY A 202 27.51 -33.96 4.83
N THR A 203 27.00 -35.10 4.36
CA THR A 203 26.45 -35.21 3.00
C THR A 203 25.05 -34.59 2.84
N ARG A 204 24.55 -33.82 3.82
CA ARG A 204 23.15 -33.44 3.97
C ARG A 204 22.94 -31.93 3.94
N LEU A 205 21.75 -31.52 3.50
CA LEU A 205 21.29 -30.14 3.50
C LEU A 205 20.33 -29.96 4.66
N LYS A 206 20.57 -28.97 5.53
CA LYS A 206 19.78 -28.73 6.73
C LYS A 206 19.13 -27.34 6.73
N GLU A 207 18.08 -27.21 7.53
CA GLU A 207 17.59 -25.92 8.02
C GLU A 207 18.03 -25.68 9.47
N HIS A 208 17.71 -24.51 10.06
CA HIS A 208 18.28 -24.07 11.33
C HIS A 208 17.80 -24.83 12.57
N PHE A 209 16.59 -25.41 12.56
CA PHE A 209 16.17 -26.31 13.64
C PHE A 209 16.96 -27.63 13.65
N GLY A 210 17.59 -28.00 12.52
CA GLY A 210 18.51 -29.12 12.38
C GLY A 210 17.98 -30.25 11.49
N PHE A 211 16.81 -30.09 10.86
CA PHE A 211 16.19 -31.09 10.00
C PHE A 211 16.75 -31.04 8.59
N ASP A 212 16.80 -32.20 7.91
CA ASP A 212 17.10 -32.24 6.49
C ASP A 212 15.93 -31.61 5.69
N ASP A 213 16.22 -30.60 4.85
CA ASP A 213 15.23 -29.93 4.00
C ASP A 213 15.48 -30.18 2.51
N GLY A 214 14.51 -29.81 1.66
CA GLY A 214 14.57 -29.97 0.21
C GLY A 214 14.28 -31.39 -0.28
N ILE A 215 13.80 -32.29 0.58
CA ILE A 215 13.52 -33.69 0.25
C ILE A 215 12.24 -33.81 -0.59
N SER A 216 11.09 -33.40 -0.03
CA SER A 216 9.79 -33.59 -0.65
C SER A 216 9.43 -32.41 -1.55
N GLN A 217 9.40 -32.70 -2.85
CA GLN A 217 9.02 -31.77 -3.91
C GLN A 217 8.14 -32.51 -4.94
N PRO A 218 7.26 -31.79 -5.67
CA PRO A 218 6.43 -32.43 -6.69
C PRO A 218 7.27 -32.96 -7.85
N GLN A 219 6.93 -34.16 -8.32
CA GLN A 219 7.36 -34.64 -9.63
C GLN A 219 6.43 -34.02 -10.68
N VAL A 220 6.99 -33.25 -11.60
CA VAL A 220 6.22 -32.49 -12.60
C VAL A 220 6.34 -33.17 -13.97
N ALA A 221 5.26 -33.17 -14.74
CA ALA A 221 5.22 -33.76 -16.07
C ALA A 221 6.23 -33.06 -17.00
N GLY A 222 7.03 -33.87 -17.70
CA GLY A 222 8.10 -33.40 -18.61
C GLY A 222 9.30 -32.73 -17.94
N ALA A 223 9.35 -32.66 -16.60
CA ALA A 223 10.55 -32.29 -15.86
C ALA A 223 11.41 -33.51 -15.52
N GLN A 224 12.71 -33.31 -15.34
CA GLN A 224 13.60 -34.37 -14.90
C GLN A 224 13.24 -34.82 -13.47
N ALA A 225 12.91 -36.11 -13.30
CA ALA A 225 12.71 -36.69 -11.99
C ALA A 225 14.01 -36.67 -11.18
N TYR A 226 13.92 -36.39 -9.87
CA TYR A 226 15.06 -36.45 -8.97
C TYR A 226 14.72 -37.20 -7.69
N TYR A 227 15.76 -37.65 -7.01
CA TYR A 227 15.61 -38.44 -5.79
C TYR A 227 14.80 -37.69 -4.72
N GLY A 228 13.66 -38.25 -4.33
CA GLY A 228 12.70 -37.65 -3.39
C GLY A 228 11.50 -36.94 -4.04
N SER A 229 11.50 -36.70 -5.37
CA SER A 229 10.34 -36.12 -6.06
C SER A 229 9.21 -37.13 -6.16
N VAL A 230 8.00 -36.75 -5.74
CA VAL A 230 6.82 -37.62 -5.79
C VAL A 230 5.61 -36.83 -6.29
N GLY A 231 4.89 -37.42 -7.23
CA GLY A 231 3.75 -36.79 -7.89
C GLY A 231 2.42 -37.05 -7.16
N LYS A 232 1.43 -37.55 -7.90
CA LYS A 232 0.05 -37.81 -7.49
C LYS A 232 -0.34 -39.28 -7.61
N LYS A 233 -1.44 -39.67 -6.97
CA LYS A 233 -2.11 -40.96 -7.13
C LYS A 233 -3.53 -40.77 -7.65
N ARG A 234 -3.94 -41.58 -8.63
CA ARG A 234 -5.33 -41.60 -9.16
C ARG A 234 -6.28 -42.51 -8.37
N SER A 235 -5.71 -43.44 -7.60
CA SER A 235 -6.41 -44.34 -6.66
C SER A 235 -5.47 -44.60 -5.48
N ASN A 236 -6.01 -44.99 -4.32
CA ASN A 236 -5.23 -45.15 -3.09
C ASN A 236 -4.12 -46.21 -3.26
N ASP A 237 -4.46 -47.30 -3.95
CA ASP A 237 -3.54 -48.43 -4.24
C ASP A 237 -2.81 -48.29 -5.59
N GLY A 238 -2.99 -47.16 -6.29
CA GLY A 238 -2.40 -46.93 -7.60
C GLY A 238 -0.93 -46.48 -7.56
N GLU A 239 -0.30 -46.51 -8.73
CA GLU A 239 1.04 -45.99 -8.97
C GLU A 239 1.11 -44.45 -8.84
N TRP A 240 2.33 -43.94 -8.63
CA TRP A 240 2.61 -42.51 -8.66
C TRP A 240 2.73 -41.98 -10.10
N TYR A 241 2.05 -40.88 -10.38
CA TYR A 241 2.09 -40.17 -11.66
C TYR A 241 2.65 -38.76 -11.47
N PRO A 242 3.35 -38.18 -12.46
CA PRO A 242 3.72 -36.77 -12.38
C PRO A 242 2.48 -35.86 -12.33
N LEU A 243 2.64 -34.71 -11.68
CA LEU A 243 1.66 -33.62 -11.66
C LEU A 243 1.70 -32.84 -12.98
N ALA A 244 0.57 -32.30 -13.39
CA ALA A 244 0.45 -31.45 -14.58
C ALA A 244 1.34 -30.20 -14.43
N LEU A 245 1.99 -29.79 -15.53
CA LEU A 245 2.88 -28.62 -15.51
C LEU A 245 2.12 -27.32 -15.20
N GLY A 246 0.86 -27.22 -15.62
CA GLY A 246 0.01 -26.04 -15.41
C GLY A 246 -0.26 -25.71 -13.95
N GLU A 247 0.01 -26.62 -13.01
CA GLU A 247 -0.02 -26.32 -11.57
C GLU A 247 1.10 -25.36 -11.15
N PHE A 248 2.22 -25.34 -11.89
CA PHE A 248 3.42 -24.59 -11.50
C PHE A 248 3.82 -23.53 -12.51
N VAL A 249 3.48 -23.72 -13.78
CA VAL A 249 3.88 -22.83 -14.88
C VAL A 249 2.66 -22.44 -15.71
N MET A 250 2.48 -21.14 -15.92
CA MET A 250 1.37 -20.59 -16.69
C MET A 250 1.49 -20.93 -18.18
N GLY A 251 0.34 -21.16 -18.81
CA GLY A 251 0.23 -21.51 -20.24
C GLY A 251 0.13 -23.01 -20.53
N TYR A 252 -0.01 -23.84 -19.49
CA TYR A 252 -0.17 -25.29 -19.60
C TYR A 252 -1.43 -25.76 -18.88
N TYR A 253 -1.95 -26.93 -19.26
CA TYR A 253 -3.07 -27.55 -18.55
C TYR A 253 -2.70 -27.89 -17.11
N ASP A 254 -3.56 -27.51 -16.17
CA ASP A 254 -3.48 -27.85 -14.75
C ASP A 254 -4.19 -29.20 -14.45
N GLU A 255 -4.20 -29.66 -13.20
CA GLU A 255 -4.80 -30.93 -12.79
C GLU A 255 -6.30 -30.96 -13.04
N LEU A 256 -6.98 -29.86 -12.74
CA LEU A 256 -8.43 -29.75 -12.90
C LEU A 256 -8.82 -29.76 -14.39
N ALA A 257 -8.10 -29.00 -15.22
CA ALA A 257 -8.33 -28.96 -16.66
C ALA A 257 -8.01 -30.31 -17.31
N THR A 258 -6.94 -30.99 -16.89
CA THR A 258 -6.61 -32.34 -17.35
C THR A 258 -7.71 -33.34 -16.97
N ALA A 259 -8.28 -33.23 -15.77
CA ALA A 259 -9.39 -34.08 -15.33
C ALA A 259 -10.67 -33.85 -16.16
N ASN A 260 -10.98 -32.58 -16.49
CA ASN A 260 -12.17 -32.20 -17.24
C ASN A 260 -12.15 -32.64 -18.72
N LEU A 261 -10.98 -32.80 -19.33
CA LEU A 261 -10.85 -33.23 -20.73
C LEU A 261 -11.20 -34.72 -20.95
N GLY A 262 -11.20 -35.54 -19.89
CA GLY A 262 -11.46 -36.98 -19.97
C GLY A 262 -10.32 -37.78 -20.63
N ARG A 263 -10.31 -39.10 -20.46
CA ARG A 263 -9.19 -39.98 -20.92
C ARG A 263 -9.00 -40.05 -22.44
N GLN A 264 -10.01 -39.70 -23.24
CA GLN A 264 -9.92 -39.74 -24.71
C GLN A 264 -9.40 -38.43 -25.33
N ASN A 265 -9.47 -37.31 -24.59
CA ASN A 265 -8.97 -36.01 -25.03
C ASN A 265 -7.86 -35.48 -24.11
N SER A 266 -7.24 -36.34 -23.30
CA SER A 266 -6.11 -35.93 -22.47
C SER A 266 -4.93 -35.56 -23.38
N PRO A 267 -4.37 -34.35 -23.26
CA PRO A 267 -3.32 -33.88 -24.15
C PRO A 267 -1.98 -34.53 -23.78
N GLU A 268 -1.83 -35.83 -24.05
CA GLU A 268 -0.57 -36.55 -23.88
C GLU A 268 0.47 -36.11 -24.94
N ALA A 269 0.01 -35.45 -26.03
CA ALA A 269 0.85 -34.96 -27.12
C ALA A 269 1.26 -33.48 -27.00
N ASP A 270 0.40 -32.58 -26.48
CA ASP A 270 0.70 -31.14 -26.33
C ASP A 270 0.08 -30.57 -25.03
N PRO A 271 0.85 -30.39 -23.95
CA PRO A 271 0.34 -29.95 -22.66
C PRO A 271 0.03 -28.43 -22.60
N THR A 272 0.20 -27.68 -23.69
CA THR A 272 -0.02 -26.23 -23.72
C THR A 272 -1.49 -25.85 -23.83
N LEU A 273 -1.87 -24.71 -23.23
CA LEU A 273 -3.21 -24.14 -23.40
C LEU A 273 -3.36 -23.50 -24.79
N PRO A 274 -4.55 -23.56 -25.40
CA PRO A 274 -4.81 -22.89 -26.66
C PRO A 274 -4.69 -21.37 -26.51
N VAL A 275 -4.09 -20.72 -27.52
CA VAL A 275 -3.97 -19.26 -27.55
C VAL A 275 -5.38 -18.63 -27.63
N PRO A 276 -5.74 -17.69 -26.74
CA PRO A 276 -7.07 -17.07 -26.75
C PRO A 276 -7.43 -16.34 -28.05
N ALA A 277 -8.73 -16.21 -28.33
CA ALA A 277 -9.23 -15.44 -29.49
C ALA A 277 -9.46 -13.94 -29.18
N ASP A 278 -9.56 -13.56 -27.91
CA ASP A 278 -9.62 -12.15 -27.50
C ASP A 278 -8.22 -11.51 -27.49
N ALA A 279 -8.11 -10.26 -27.91
CA ALA A 279 -6.81 -9.58 -28.04
C ALA A 279 -6.12 -9.33 -26.70
N ILE A 280 -6.88 -8.97 -25.66
CA ILE A 280 -6.34 -8.70 -24.32
C ILE A 280 -5.93 -10.02 -23.67
N GLU A 281 -6.75 -11.05 -23.77
CA GLU A 281 -6.40 -12.40 -23.28
C GLU A 281 -5.17 -12.97 -23.99
N ARG A 282 -5.01 -12.76 -25.31
CA ARG A 282 -3.77 -13.13 -26.00
C ARG A 282 -2.55 -12.39 -25.49
N ALA A 283 -2.67 -11.09 -25.25
CA ALA A 283 -1.56 -10.30 -24.72
C ALA A 283 -1.17 -10.78 -23.32
N TYR A 284 -2.16 -11.04 -22.46
CA TYR A 284 -1.97 -11.63 -21.13
C TYR A 284 -1.30 -13.00 -21.21
N HIS A 285 -1.82 -13.89 -22.05
CA HIS A 285 -1.24 -15.20 -22.31
C HIS A 285 0.22 -15.09 -22.77
N ALA A 286 0.51 -14.24 -23.76
CA ALA A 286 1.87 -14.06 -24.28
C ALA A 286 2.85 -13.44 -23.28
N LEU A 287 2.37 -12.61 -22.34
CA LEU A 287 3.16 -12.02 -21.28
C LEU A 287 3.50 -13.05 -20.18
N THR A 288 2.53 -13.90 -19.82
CA THR A 288 2.60 -14.80 -18.66
C THR A 288 3.04 -16.22 -19.00
N MET A 289 2.99 -16.62 -20.28
CA MET A 289 3.45 -17.91 -20.78
C MET A 289 4.82 -18.26 -20.20
N ASN A 290 4.98 -19.51 -19.74
CA ASN A 290 6.23 -20.01 -19.15
C ASN A 290 6.68 -19.29 -17.87
N GLY A 291 5.84 -18.41 -17.33
CA GLY A 291 6.06 -17.77 -16.04
C GLY A 291 5.45 -18.55 -14.88
N SER A 292 5.81 -18.14 -13.67
CA SER A 292 5.23 -18.65 -12.41
C SER A 292 5.09 -17.50 -11.43
N PHE A 293 4.05 -17.52 -10.61
CA PHE A 293 4.05 -16.69 -9.40
C PHE A 293 5.10 -17.23 -8.43
N LEU A 294 5.84 -16.31 -7.82
CA LEU A 294 6.85 -16.55 -6.81
C LEU A 294 6.39 -15.91 -5.50
N VAL A 295 6.22 -16.74 -4.48
CA VAL A 295 5.97 -16.29 -3.12
C VAL A 295 7.30 -16.17 -2.42
N TYR A 296 7.58 -15.00 -1.84
CA TYR A 296 8.74 -14.80 -0.97
C TYR A 296 8.29 -14.56 0.46
N ARG A 297 8.92 -15.24 1.44
CA ARG A 297 8.78 -14.95 2.86
C ARG A 297 10.15 -14.99 3.54
N LYS A 298 10.46 -13.94 4.31
CA LYS A 298 11.58 -13.94 5.26
C LYS A 298 11.10 -14.51 6.58
N LEU A 299 11.51 -15.73 6.88
CA LEU A 299 11.08 -16.49 8.06
C LEU A 299 12.24 -16.54 9.06
N GLU A 300 12.17 -15.73 10.12
CA GLU A 300 13.13 -15.79 11.23
C GLU A 300 12.83 -17.01 12.11
N GLN A 301 13.86 -17.72 12.57
CA GLN A 301 13.73 -18.95 13.35
C GLN A 301 14.38 -18.83 14.74
N ASP A 302 13.59 -18.97 15.80
CA ASP A 302 14.08 -19.09 17.18
C ASP A 302 14.49 -20.54 17.49
N VAL A 303 15.70 -20.89 17.05
CA VAL A 303 16.30 -22.21 17.28
C VAL A 303 16.52 -22.49 18.76
N LYS A 304 16.84 -21.47 19.56
CA LYS A 304 17.11 -21.63 20.99
C LYS A 304 15.81 -21.99 21.71
N GLY A 305 14.75 -21.21 21.49
CA GLY A 305 13.42 -21.46 22.02
C GLY A 305 12.85 -22.80 21.60
N PHE A 306 12.96 -23.15 20.30
CA PHE A 306 12.50 -24.45 19.79
C PHE A 306 13.19 -25.63 20.47
N ARG A 307 14.53 -25.60 20.56
CA ARG A 307 15.29 -26.69 21.20
C ARG A 307 15.05 -26.78 22.70
N ALA A 308 14.92 -25.65 23.40
CA ALA A 308 14.61 -25.62 24.82
C ALA A 308 13.21 -26.20 25.09
N PHE A 309 12.21 -25.81 24.29
CA PHE A 309 10.86 -26.36 24.36
C PHE A 309 10.87 -27.88 24.13
N CYS A 310 11.52 -28.35 23.07
CA CYS A 310 11.58 -29.77 22.78
C CYS A 310 12.28 -30.53 23.92
N ALA A 311 13.41 -30.03 24.42
CA ALA A 311 14.13 -30.65 25.54
C ALA A 311 13.26 -30.81 26.81
N ASP A 312 12.40 -29.83 27.11
CA ASP A 312 11.45 -29.88 28.22
C ASP A 312 10.31 -30.89 27.99
N LYS A 313 9.83 -31.04 26.74
CA LYS A 313 8.62 -31.80 26.41
C LYS A 313 8.83 -33.23 25.93
N GLY A 314 10.04 -33.65 25.62
CA GLY A 314 10.33 -35.03 25.15
C GLY A 314 11.50 -35.17 24.18
N GLY A 315 12.37 -34.16 24.11
CA GLY A 315 13.56 -34.12 23.27
C GLY A 315 13.26 -34.22 21.77
N ASN A 316 14.10 -34.98 21.07
CA ASN A 316 13.99 -35.14 19.62
C ASN A 316 12.67 -35.81 19.20
N VAL A 317 12.07 -36.67 20.02
CA VAL A 317 10.82 -37.35 19.64
C VAL A 317 9.71 -36.34 19.36
N VAL A 318 9.54 -35.33 20.23
CA VAL A 318 8.55 -34.27 20.05
C VAL A 318 8.91 -33.39 18.85
N ALA A 319 10.19 -33.03 18.68
CA ALA A 319 10.64 -32.24 17.53
C ALA A 319 10.34 -32.94 16.20
N GLU A 320 10.64 -34.25 16.12
CA GLU A 320 10.42 -35.08 14.95
C GLU A 320 8.93 -35.30 14.68
N GLN A 321 8.11 -35.42 15.72
CA GLN A 321 6.64 -35.44 15.60
C GLN A 321 6.08 -34.09 15.12
N MET A 322 6.59 -32.96 15.60
CA MET A 322 6.15 -31.63 15.14
C MET A 322 6.44 -31.42 13.66
N VAL A 323 7.59 -31.88 13.17
CA VAL A 323 7.96 -31.77 11.74
C VAL A 323 7.31 -32.88 10.90
N GLY A 324 7.19 -34.08 11.45
CA GLY A 324 6.78 -35.32 10.81
C GLY A 324 7.95 -36.18 10.29
N ARG A 325 9.19 -35.69 10.35
CA ARG A 325 10.40 -36.41 9.90
C ARG A 325 11.41 -36.45 11.04
N LYS A 326 12.26 -37.46 11.01
CA LYS A 326 13.46 -37.48 11.85
C LYS A 326 14.40 -36.33 11.48
N LEU A 327 15.28 -35.93 12.39
CA LEU A 327 16.32 -34.91 12.14
C LEU A 327 17.20 -35.23 10.91
N ASN A 328 17.29 -36.51 10.59
CA ASN A 328 18.08 -37.05 9.50
C ASN A 328 17.30 -37.04 8.15
N GLY A 329 16.00 -36.71 8.14
CA GLY A 329 15.14 -36.67 6.94
C GLY A 329 14.22 -37.88 6.75
N GLU A 330 14.43 -38.96 7.50
CA GLU A 330 13.59 -40.17 7.42
C GLU A 330 12.14 -39.83 7.81
N PRO A 331 11.14 -40.16 6.97
CA PRO A 331 9.76 -39.84 7.28
C PRO A 331 9.19 -40.76 8.38
N LEU A 332 8.30 -40.22 9.21
CA LEU A 332 7.58 -41.01 10.23
C LEU A 332 6.46 -41.84 9.58
N THR A 333 6.81 -43.01 9.02
CA THR A 333 5.89 -43.98 8.39
C THR A 333 6.50 -45.38 8.49
N LYS A 334 5.67 -46.44 8.45
CA LYS A 334 6.15 -47.84 8.43
C LYS A 334 6.64 -48.27 7.05
N LYS A 335 6.17 -47.63 5.97
CA LYS A 335 6.47 -48.01 4.58
C LYS A 335 7.79 -47.48 4.04
N ALA A 336 8.40 -46.48 4.67
CA ALA A 336 9.63 -45.90 4.14
C ALA A 336 10.83 -46.83 4.33
N THR A 337 11.58 -47.03 3.25
CA THR A 337 12.75 -47.93 3.22
C THR A 337 14.07 -47.19 3.39
N GLY A 338 14.05 -45.86 3.56
CA GLY A 338 15.26 -45.07 3.75
C GLY A 338 15.07 -43.59 4.10
N ILE A 339 16.19 -42.94 4.41
CA ILE A 339 16.30 -41.59 4.99
C ILE A 339 15.75 -40.46 4.09
N ARG A 340 15.65 -40.69 2.79
CA ARG A 340 15.11 -39.73 1.81
C ARG A 340 13.98 -40.32 0.98
N ASP A 341 13.46 -41.47 1.42
CA ASP A 341 12.29 -42.04 0.81
C ASP A 341 11.13 -41.06 0.98
N ASN A 342 10.43 -40.85 -0.13
CA ASN A 342 9.28 -39.97 -0.19
C ASN A 342 8.08 -40.64 -0.84
N GLN A 343 8.18 -41.91 -1.26
CA GLN A 343 7.11 -42.68 -1.93
C GLN A 343 6.11 -43.30 -0.93
N PHE A 344 5.73 -42.55 0.11
CA PHE A 344 4.71 -42.93 1.08
C PHE A 344 3.45 -42.07 0.92
N ASP A 345 2.34 -42.42 1.56
CA ASP A 345 1.05 -41.74 1.31
C ASP A 345 0.16 -41.60 2.55
N PHE A 346 0.68 -41.99 3.72
CA PHE A 346 -0.01 -42.09 5.01
C PHE A 346 -1.16 -43.12 5.07
N GLY A 347 -1.31 -43.97 4.04
CA GLY A 347 -2.31 -45.04 4.05
C GLY A 347 -2.04 -46.11 5.11
N ASP A 348 -0.79 -46.23 5.58
CA ASP A 348 -0.37 -47.11 6.68
C ASP A 348 -0.52 -46.47 8.08
N ASP A 349 -0.94 -45.20 8.14
CA ASP A 349 -1.14 -44.44 9.38
C ASP A 349 -2.46 -43.63 9.34
N PRO A 350 -3.63 -44.29 9.17
CA PRO A 350 -4.91 -43.61 8.97
C PRO A 350 -5.38 -42.81 10.20
N ASP A 351 -4.90 -43.17 11.39
CA ASP A 351 -5.28 -42.56 12.68
C ASP A 351 -4.22 -41.59 13.23
N GLY A 352 -3.13 -41.34 12.48
CA GLY A 352 -2.10 -40.38 12.89
C GLY A 352 -1.26 -40.81 14.09
N LYS A 353 -1.15 -42.12 14.35
CA LYS A 353 -0.41 -42.67 15.51
C LYS A 353 1.11 -42.66 15.29
N ILE A 354 1.58 -42.57 14.05
CA ILE A 354 3.01 -42.54 13.71
C ILE A 354 3.45 -41.13 13.34
N CYS A 355 2.76 -40.50 12.39
CA CYS A 355 2.93 -39.11 12.03
C CYS A 355 1.67 -38.35 12.45
N PRO A 356 1.70 -37.59 13.56
CA PRO A 356 0.55 -36.79 14.01
C PRO A 356 -0.09 -36.02 12.86
N PHE A 357 -1.42 -35.89 12.84
CA PHE A 357 -2.08 -35.05 11.81
C PHE A 357 -1.60 -33.60 11.87
N ALA A 358 -1.28 -33.12 13.08
CA ALA A 358 -0.76 -31.77 13.28
C ALA A 358 0.70 -31.60 12.81
N SER A 359 1.43 -32.65 12.45
CA SER A 359 2.81 -32.55 11.95
C SER A 359 2.90 -31.66 10.71
N HIS A 360 3.90 -30.78 10.68
CA HIS A 360 4.10 -29.81 9.60
C HIS A 360 4.02 -30.44 8.21
N MET A 361 4.80 -31.49 7.95
CA MET A 361 4.81 -32.20 6.66
C MET A 361 3.43 -32.76 6.28
N ARG A 362 2.68 -33.31 7.24
CA ARG A 362 1.39 -33.94 6.98
C ARG A 362 0.33 -32.88 6.71
N ARG A 363 0.41 -31.72 7.37
CA ARG A 363 -0.48 -30.58 7.09
C ARG A 363 -0.25 -29.98 5.71
N VAL A 364 1.00 -29.67 5.36
CA VAL A 364 1.31 -29.00 4.08
C VAL A 364 1.23 -29.93 2.87
N ASN A 365 1.24 -31.25 3.08
CA ASN A 365 0.94 -32.24 2.05
C ASN A 365 0.25 -33.46 2.70
N PRO A 366 -1.09 -33.43 2.84
CA PRO A 366 -1.88 -34.49 3.49
C PRO A 366 -1.87 -35.84 2.79
N ARG A 367 -1.49 -35.91 1.51
CA ARG A 367 -1.53 -37.12 0.67
C ARG A 367 -2.90 -37.81 0.75
N LEU A 368 -2.99 -39.08 1.16
CA LEU A 368 -4.27 -39.80 1.28
C LEU A 368 -5.05 -39.47 2.55
N THR A 369 -4.53 -38.61 3.44
CA THR A 369 -5.23 -38.25 4.69
C THR A 369 -6.61 -37.64 4.40
N LEU A 370 -6.78 -36.87 3.32
CA LEU A 370 -8.04 -36.20 2.96
C LEU A 370 -9.04 -37.08 2.21
N THR A 371 -8.59 -38.24 1.73
CA THR A 371 -9.38 -39.22 0.98
C THR A 371 -9.56 -40.50 1.78
N ARG A 372 -9.40 -40.44 3.12
CA ARG A 372 -9.66 -41.56 4.01
C ARG A 372 -11.08 -42.11 3.78
N GLY A 373 -11.18 -43.42 3.53
CA GLY A 373 -12.44 -44.12 3.30
C GLY A 373 -13.01 -44.03 1.88
N VAL A 374 -12.37 -43.32 0.96
CA VAL A 374 -12.77 -43.24 -0.46
C VAL A 374 -11.56 -43.50 -1.38
N ASN A 375 -11.76 -44.19 -2.50
CA ASN A 375 -10.68 -44.55 -3.42
C ASN A 375 -10.43 -43.46 -4.50
N GLU A 376 -10.16 -42.23 -4.05
CA GLU A 376 -9.95 -41.05 -4.92
C GLU A 376 -8.47 -40.66 -5.08
N GLY A 377 -7.55 -41.43 -4.51
CA GLY A 377 -6.12 -41.11 -4.57
C GLY A 377 -5.81 -39.78 -3.88
N THR A 378 -4.90 -38.99 -4.45
CA THR A 378 -4.47 -37.68 -3.90
C THR A 378 -5.20 -36.49 -4.52
N PHE A 379 -6.32 -36.71 -5.22
CA PHE A 379 -7.03 -35.68 -5.99
C PHE A 379 -7.30 -34.38 -5.22
N ARG A 380 -7.64 -34.47 -3.93
CA ARG A 380 -7.92 -33.30 -3.04
C ARG A 380 -6.68 -32.50 -2.64
N VAL A 381 -5.49 -32.96 -3.01
CA VAL A 381 -4.19 -32.37 -2.63
C VAL A 381 -3.43 -31.88 -3.86
N ASP A 382 -3.66 -32.47 -5.03
CA ASP A 382 -2.85 -32.28 -6.23
C ASP A 382 -2.81 -30.82 -6.72
N GLN A 383 -3.94 -30.10 -6.67
CA GLN A 383 -4.05 -28.67 -7.06
C GLN A 383 -3.40 -27.69 -6.07
N HIS A 384 -3.01 -28.16 -4.88
CA HIS A 384 -2.48 -27.33 -3.80
C HIS A 384 -0.95 -27.44 -3.70
N ARG A 385 -0.31 -28.22 -4.58
CA ARG A 385 1.13 -28.51 -4.50
C ARG A 385 1.94 -27.26 -4.82
N ILE A 386 3.10 -27.11 -4.17
CA ILE A 386 4.04 -25.99 -4.40
C ILE A 386 5.45 -26.51 -4.63
N ILE A 387 6.24 -25.78 -5.43
CA ILE A 387 7.67 -26.04 -5.57
C ILE A 387 8.45 -25.09 -4.66
N ARG A 388 9.19 -25.62 -3.68
CA ARG A 388 9.95 -24.80 -2.72
C ARG A 388 11.41 -24.61 -3.15
N ARG A 389 11.94 -23.40 -2.99
CA ARG A 389 13.34 -23.00 -3.20
C ARG A 389 13.90 -22.20 -2.02
N GLY A 390 13.61 -22.69 -0.82
CA GLY A 390 14.10 -22.05 0.41
C GLY A 390 15.63 -22.13 0.54
N MET A 391 16.24 -21.08 1.07
CA MET A 391 17.67 -21.08 1.44
C MET A 391 17.89 -20.33 2.76
N ALA A 392 18.74 -20.90 3.62
CA ALA A 392 18.96 -20.37 4.97
C ALA A 392 19.78 -19.08 4.96
N TYR A 393 19.53 -18.22 5.95
CA TYR A 393 20.33 -17.03 6.24
C TYR A 393 20.75 -16.99 7.71
N GLY A 394 21.83 -16.28 8.01
CA GLY A 394 22.40 -16.20 9.34
C GLY A 394 23.20 -17.44 9.76
N PRO A 395 23.91 -17.37 10.90
CA PRO A 395 24.83 -18.42 11.32
C PRO A 395 24.08 -19.68 11.80
N PHE A 396 24.51 -20.84 11.29
CA PHE A 396 23.98 -22.14 11.68
C PHE A 396 24.38 -22.51 13.10
N ILE A 397 23.43 -23.02 13.89
CA ILE A 397 23.70 -23.61 15.20
C ILE A 397 23.71 -25.13 15.02
N GLU A 398 24.86 -25.75 15.17
CA GLU A 398 24.98 -27.20 15.02
C GLU A 398 24.03 -27.96 15.96
N PRO A 399 23.45 -29.09 15.50
CA PRO A 399 22.67 -29.97 16.38
C PRO A 399 23.53 -30.43 17.57
N GLY A 400 22.96 -30.37 18.78
CA GLY A 400 23.67 -30.73 20.02
C GLY A 400 24.38 -29.57 20.73
N THR A 401 24.53 -28.41 20.09
CA THR A 401 25.04 -27.20 20.77
C THR A 401 24.08 -26.77 21.88
N ARG A 402 24.62 -26.53 23.08
CA ARG A 402 23.83 -26.06 24.23
C ARG A 402 23.29 -24.64 23.98
N PRO A 403 22.05 -24.32 24.34
CA PRO A 403 21.47 -23.00 24.09
C PRO A 403 22.31 -21.82 24.61
N GLN A 404 22.99 -21.99 25.75
CA GLN A 404 23.85 -20.96 26.36
C GLN A 404 25.15 -20.70 25.56
N GLN A 405 25.57 -21.66 24.73
CA GLN A 405 26.76 -21.55 23.89
C GLN A 405 26.43 -21.08 22.47
N ALA A 406 25.15 -21.07 22.10
CA ALA A 406 24.72 -20.68 20.77
C ALA A 406 24.77 -19.15 20.58
N PRO A 407 25.32 -18.64 19.47
CA PRO A 407 25.45 -17.21 19.22
C PRO A 407 24.09 -16.52 19.16
N ASP A 408 24.03 -15.30 19.70
CA ASP A 408 22.83 -14.47 19.68
C ASP A 408 22.77 -13.62 18.41
N ALA A 409 22.51 -14.31 17.30
CA ALA A 409 22.41 -13.73 15.96
C ALA A 409 21.08 -14.11 15.31
N VAL A 410 20.53 -13.20 14.51
CA VAL A 410 19.31 -13.45 13.72
C VAL A 410 19.63 -14.51 12.65
N ARG A 411 18.70 -15.45 12.48
CA ARG A 411 18.82 -16.54 11.50
C ARG A 411 17.45 -17.01 11.05
N GLY A 412 17.41 -17.68 9.92
CA GLY A 412 16.16 -18.24 9.44
C GLY A 412 16.23 -18.72 8.01
N LEU A 413 15.09 -18.67 7.33
CA LEU A 413 14.91 -19.15 5.97
C LEU A 413 14.35 -18.03 5.09
N HIS A 414 15.01 -17.77 3.96
CA HIS A 414 14.37 -17.12 2.83
C HIS A 414 13.53 -18.17 2.12
N PHE A 415 12.24 -18.22 2.43
CA PHE A 415 11.30 -19.15 1.81
C PHE A 415 10.87 -18.60 0.46
N PHE A 416 11.06 -19.43 -0.57
CA PHE A 416 10.53 -19.19 -1.91
C PHE A 416 9.64 -20.35 -2.31
N CYS A 417 8.48 -20.09 -2.89
CA CYS A 417 7.76 -21.12 -3.64
C CYS A 417 7.16 -20.63 -4.96
N TYR A 418 7.12 -21.54 -5.93
CA TYR A 418 6.57 -21.34 -7.26
C TYR A 418 5.20 -22.01 -7.40
N ASN A 419 4.27 -21.27 -8.02
CA ASN A 419 2.84 -21.54 -8.11
C ASN A 419 2.31 -20.95 -9.43
N ALA A 420 1.37 -21.62 -10.10
CA ALA A 420 0.59 -21.00 -11.17
C ALA A 420 -0.65 -20.25 -10.63
N ARG A 421 -1.09 -20.59 -9.41
CA ARG A 421 -2.31 -20.08 -8.76
C ARG A 421 -2.10 -19.84 -7.27
N LEU A 422 -1.88 -18.58 -6.90
CA LEU A 422 -1.60 -18.19 -5.51
C LEU A 422 -2.72 -18.57 -4.53
N ASP A 423 -3.98 -18.38 -4.94
CA ASP A 423 -5.19 -18.55 -4.15
C ASP A 423 -5.46 -20.02 -3.79
N SER A 424 -5.28 -20.92 -4.77
CA SER A 424 -5.47 -22.36 -4.58
C SER A 424 -4.21 -23.06 -4.07
N GLN A 425 -3.03 -22.45 -4.10
CA GLN A 425 -1.80 -23.11 -3.65
C GLN A 425 -1.30 -22.51 -2.34
N PHE A 426 -0.38 -21.53 -2.40
CA PHE A 426 0.23 -20.96 -1.20
C PHE A 426 -0.79 -20.38 -0.20
N GLU A 427 -1.72 -19.52 -0.63
CA GLU A 427 -2.70 -18.93 0.29
C GLU A 427 -3.60 -20.00 0.91
N PHE A 428 -3.98 -21.01 0.12
CA PHE A 428 -4.79 -22.12 0.60
C PHE A 428 -4.05 -22.93 1.68
N ILE A 429 -2.80 -23.31 1.43
CA ILE A 429 -1.98 -24.05 2.40
C ILE A 429 -1.80 -23.21 3.67
N GLN A 430 -1.41 -21.94 3.54
CA GLN A 430 -1.12 -21.09 4.69
C GLN A 430 -2.38 -20.86 5.55
N LYS A 431 -3.50 -20.53 4.92
CA LYS A 431 -4.76 -20.24 5.61
C LYS A 431 -5.45 -21.51 6.14
N ASN A 432 -5.69 -22.48 5.27
CA ASN A 432 -6.59 -23.60 5.57
C ASN A 432 -5.85 -24.81 6.14
N TRP A 433 -4.57 -24.99 5.81
CA TRP A 433 -3.81 -26.15 6.28
C TRP A 433 -2.86 -25.82 7.42
N ILE A 434 -2.16 -24.69 7.40
CA ILE A 434 -1.22 -24.28 8.45
C ILE A 434 -1.96 -23.62 9.63
N ASN A 435 -2.89 -22.71 9.33
CA ASN A 435 -3.59 -21.91 10.35
C ASN A 435 -4.98 -22.47 10.74
N ASN A 436 -5.37 -23.65 10.23
CA ASN A 436 -6.56 -24.39 10.66
C ASN A 436 -6.29 -25.91 10.56
N CYS A 437 -6.83 -26.75 11.46
CA CYS A 437 -6.72 -28.22 11.43
C CYS A 437 -8.09 -28.95 11.43
N ASP A 438 -9.21 -28.23 11.29
CA ASP A 438 -10.58 -28.80 11.27
C ASP A 438 -10.72 -29.90 10.21
N PHE A 439 -10.05 -29.71 9.07
CA PHE A 439 -10.05 -30.64 7.94
C PHE A 439 -9.34 -31.98 8.22
N MET A 440 -8.67 -32.11 9.37
CA MET A 440 -8.02 -33.35 9.86
C MET A 440 -8.62 -33.84 11.19
N TYR A 441 -9.92 -33.63 11.39
CA TYR A 441 -10.68 -34.15 12.54
C TYR A 441 -10.28 -33.59 13.92
N PHE A 442 -9.63 -32.41 13.96
CA PHE A 442 -9.32 -31.69 15.21
C PHE A 442 -10.13 -30.39 15.31
N PRO A 443 -10.80 -30.10 16.43
CA PRO A 443 -11.47 -28.81 16.60
C PRO A 443 -10.45 -27.64 16.65
N SER A 444 -10.72 -26.57 15.90
CA SER A 444 -9.99 -25.28 15.90
C SER A 444 -9.87 -24.74 17.33
N PRO A 445 -8.65 -24.80 17.93
CA PRO A 445 -7.58 -23.87 17.53
C PRO A 445 -6.22 -24.52 17.23
N VAL A 446 -6.17 -25.78 16.80
CA VAL A 446 -4.89 -26.46 16.50
C VAL A 446 -4.24 -25.89 15.23
N VAL A 447 -3.11 -25.19 15.39
CA VAL A 447 -2.30 -24.64 14.28
C VAL A 447 -0.99 -25.41 14.12
N ASP A 448 -0.33 -25.22 12.98
CA ASP A 448 0.92 -25.92 12.65
C ASP A 448 1.99 -25.64 13.72
N PRO A 449 2.66 -26.67 14.26
CA PRO A 449 3.60 -26.54 15.36
C PRO A 449 4.88 -25.77 15.05
N ILE A 450 5.20 -25.58 13.76
CA ILE A 450 6.43 -24.92 13.30
C ILE A 450 6.12 -23.51 12.80
N VAL A 451 5.19 -23.37 11.85
CA VAL A 451 4.94 -22.11 11.10
C VAL A 451 3.56 -21.50 11.33
N GLY A 452 2.69 -22.14 12.11
CA GLY A 452 1.37 -21.59 12.44
C GLY A 452 1.48 -20.29 13.24
N ASN A 453 0.61 -19.32 12.97
CA ASN A 453 0.57 -18.05 13.70
C ASN A 453 -0.12 -18.24 15.07
N ARG A 454 0.53 -17.81 16.15
CA ARG A 454 -0.03 -17.85 17.51
C ARG A 454 -0.16 -16.43 18.07
N GLN A 455 -1.30 -16.13 18.69
CA GLN A 455 -1.46 -14.90 19.46
C GLN A 455 -0.61 -14.94 20.73
N GLN A 456 0.06 -13.82 21.04
CA GLN A 456 0.87 -13.72 22.25
C GLN A 456 -0.01 -13.94 23.51
N GLY A 457 0.44 -14.82 24.40
CA GLY A 457 -0.23 -15.09 25.69
C GLY A 457 -1.34 -16.14 25.65
N GLY A 458 -1.67 -16.72 24.50
CA GLY A 458 -2.64 -17.83 24.41
C GLY A 458 -2.06 -19.18 24.82
N ALA A 459 -2.84 -20.01 25.53
CA ALA A 459 -2.49 -21.41 25.79
C ALA A 459 -2.61 -22.21 24.47
N SER A 460 -1.49 -22.45 23.79
CA SER A 460 -1.42 -23.29 22.59
C SER A 460 -0.88 -24.68 22.92
N SER A 461 -1.28 -25.69 22.13
CA SER A 461 -0.87 -27.07 22.31
C SER A 461 -0.66 -27.80 20.99
N PHE A 462 0.11 -28.89 21.05
CA PHE A 462 0.38 -29.79 19.93
C PHE A 462 -0.20 -31.18 20.24
N PRO A 463 -1.29 -31.60 19.58
CA PRO A 463 -1.82 -32.95 19.75
C PRO A 463 -0.95 -33.96 19.00
N VAL A 464 -0.47 -34.98 19.71
CA VAL A 464 0.32 -36.07 19.13
C VAL A 464 -0.61 -37.10 18.49
N ASP A 465 -1.71 -37.45 19.15
CA ASP A 465 -2.76 -38.34 18.64
C ASP A 465 -4.11 -37.98 19.31
N GLN A 466 -5.17 -38.75 19.03
CA GLN A 466 -6.52 -38.51 19.60
C GLN A 466 -6.70 -39.06 21.04
N GLU A 467 -5.80 -39.92 21.51
CA GLU A 467 -5.90 -40.64 22.79
C GLU A 467 -5.00 -40.02 23.88
N SER A 468 -3.94 -39.32 23.48
CA SER A 468 -2.90 -38.73 24.32
C SER A 468 -3.19 -37.28 24.71
N MET A 469 -2.75 -36.89 25.91
CA MET A 469 -2.77 -35.48 26.32
C MET A 469 -1.89 -34.64 25.38
N PRO A 470 -2.38 -33.50 24.87
CA PRO A 470 -1.60 -32.67 23.96
C PRO A 470 -0.42 -32.01 24.67
N VAL A 471 0.68 -31.81 23.95
CA VAL A 471 1.86 -31.10 24.46
C VAL A 471 1.51 -29.62 24.63
N SER A 472 1.43 -29.15 25.87
CA SER A 472 1.01 -27.77 26.19
C SER A 472 2.17 -26.76 26.20
N GLY A 473 1.84 -25.47 26.13
CA GLY A 473 2.82 -24.38 26.22
C GLY A 473 3.58 -24.14 24.92
N LEU A 474 3.02 -24.57 23.79
CA LEU A 474 3.63 -24.41 22.48
C LEU A 474 3.78 -22.93 22.12
N GLN A 475 5.01 -22.50 21.83
CA GLN A 475 5.35 -21.11 21.55
C GLN A 475 5.46 -20.83 20.05
N GLN A 476 5.59 -19.57 19.68
CA GLN A 476 5.95 -19.17 18.31
C GLN A 476 7.47 -19.39 18.12
N PHE A 477 7.86 -20.18 17.12
CA PHE A 477 9.28 -20.42 16.80
C PHE A 477 9.72 -19.81 15.48
N VAL A 478 8.76 -19.49 14.61
CA VAL A 478 9.02 -18.88 13.30
C VAL A 478 8.30 -17.54 13.24
N PHE A 479 8.99 -16.48 12.85
CA PHE A 479 8.42 -15.14 12.74
C PHE A 479 8.53 -14.62 11.31
N VAL A 480 7.46 -14.04 10.79
CA VAL A 480 7.43 -13.45 9.46
C VAL A 480 7.98 -12.03 9.55
N ARG A 481 9.13 -11.81 8.91
CA ARG A 481 9.82 -10.52 8.87
C ARG A 481 9.71 -9.81 7.52
N GLY A 482 8.97 -10.39 6.60
CA GLY A 482 8.75 -9.81 5.29
C GLY A 482 8.18 -10.82 4.32
N GLY A 483 7.47 -10.32 3.32
CA GLY A 483 7.06 -11.12 2.20
C GLY A 483 6.48 -10.29 1.07
N GLU A 484 6.37 -10.90 -0.09
CA GLU A 484 5.69 -10.34 -1.25
C GLU A 484 5.35 -11.45 -2.26
N TYR A 485 4.36 -11.19 -3.13
CA TYR A 485 4.08 -11.97 -4.32
C TYR A 485 4.73 -11.33 -5.55
N PHE A 486 5.48 -12.13 -6.31
CA PHE A 486 6.08 -11.73 -7.58
C PHE A 486 5.59 -12.62 -8.71
N LEU A 487 5.72 -12.12 -9.94
CA LEU A 487 5.68 -12.88 -11.18
C LEU A 487 7.12 -13.09 -11.64
N THR A 488 7.55 -14.35 -11.75
CA THR A 488 8.77 -14.71 -12.49
C THR A 488 8.37 -14.99 -13.94
N PRO A 489 8.55 -14.07 -14.89
CA PRO A 489 8.14 -14.29 -16.28
C PRO A 489 9.04 -15.31 -16.97
N GLY A 490 8.54 -15.97 -18.02
CA GLY A 490 9.42 -16.65 -18.99
C GLY A 490 10.36 -15.64 -19.66
N LYS A 491 11.43 -16.10 -20.31
CA LYS A 491 12.45 -15.23 -20.94
C LYS A 491 11.87 -14.35 -22.04
N ARG A 492 10.95 -14.89 -22.86
CA ARG A 492 10.18 -14.12 -23.86
C ARG A 492 9.20 -13.17 -23.19
N GLY A 493 8.58 -13.57 -22.08
CA GLY A 493 7.74 -12.68 -21.26
C GLY A 493 8.54 -11.51 -20.69
N LEU A 494 9.75 -11.77 -20.18
CA LEU A 494 10.69 -10.75 -19.71
C LEU A 494 11.09 -9.79 -20.83
N ALA A 495 11.40 -10.30 -22.02
CA ALA A 495 11.69 -9.48 -23.19
C ALA A 495 10.50 -8.59 -23.59
N ARG A 496 9.26 -9.11 -23.48
CA ARG A 496 8.04 -8.31 -23.69
C ARG A 496 7.90 -7.21 -22.65
N ILE A 497 8.09 -7.53 -21.37
CA ILE A 497 8.06 -6.53 -20.28
C ILE A 497 9.09 -5.42 -20.56
N ALA A 498 10.32 -5.79 -20.94
CA ALA A 498 11.37 -4.83 -21.29
C ALA A 498 11.01 -3.97 -22.52
N SER A 499 10.32 -4.54 -23.51
CA SER A 499 9.89 -3.80 -24.72
C SER A 499 8.71 -2.85 -24.50
N LEU A 500 7.95 -3.04 -23.41
CA LEU A 500 6.74 -2.27 -23.11
C LEU A 500 7.01 -1.03 -22.25
N ALA A 501 8.29 -0.73 -21.99
CA ALA A 501 8.66 0.34 -21.09
C ALA A 501 8.57 1.70 -21.75
N GLU A 502 7.44 2.35 -21.49
CA GLU A 502 7.31 3.78 -21.69
C GLU A 502 7.89 4.51 -20.49
N THR A 503 8.54 5.65 -20.72
CA THR A 503 8.94 6.53 -19.63
C THR A 503 7.67 7.00 -18.94
N THR A 504 7.29 6.37 -17.83
CA THR A 504 6.26 6.91 -16.95
C THR A 504 6.86 8.09 -16.23
N ASN A 505 6.89 9.23 -16.93
CA ASN A 505 7.12 10.50 -16.28
C ASN A 505 6.03 10.61 -15.19
N PRO A 506 6.38 10.70 -13.90
CA PRO A 506 5.39 10.80 -12.82
C PRO A 506 4.52 12.07 -12.94
N PHE A 507 4.93 13.01 -13.79
CA PHE A 507 4.18 14.19 -14.23
C PHE A 507 3.47 14.01 -15.57
N ARG A 508 3.83 13.01 -16.37
CA ARG A 508 3.05 12.59 -17.55
C ARG A 508 1.96 11.69 -17.02
N MET A 509 0.90 12.33 -16.59
CA MET A 509 -0.31 11.59 -16.37
C MET A 509 -0.69 10.85 -17.65
N PHE A 510 -1.08 9.58 -17.52
CA PHE A 510 -1.67 8.84 -18.61
C PHE A 510 -2.82 9.62 -19.22
N LYS A 511 -3.02 9.48 -20.54
CA LYS A 511 -4.18 10.05 -21.22
C LYS A 511 -5.42 9.67 -20.44
N GLN A 512 -6.05 10.67 -19.84
CA GLN A 512 -7.27 10.51 -19.06
C GLN A 512 -8.29 9.80 -19.95
N ARG A 513 -8.77 8.65 -19.49
CA ARG A 513 -9.86 7.96 -20.17
C ARG A 513 -11.14 8.72 -19.85
N ILE A 514 -11.70 9.37 -20.85
CA ILE A 514 -13.00 10.02 -20.75
C ILE A 514 -14.06 8.97 -21.04
N ASP A 515 -14.78 8.55 -20.00
CA ASP A 515 -15.90 7.63 -20.13
C ASP A 515 -17.16 8.37 -20.59
N PRO A 516 -18.06 7.70 -21.33
CA PRO A 516 -19.41 8.23 -21.56
C PRO A 516 -20.13 8.46 -20.23
N PHE A 517 -20.79 9.61 -20.09
CA PHE A 517 -21.58 9.94 -18.91
C PHE A 517 -22.97 9.27 -18.99
N ASP A 518 -23.35 8.49 -17.97
CA ASP A 518 -24.70 7.96 -17.80
C ASP A 518 -25.52 8.92 -16.91
N PRO A 519 -26.62 9.53 -17.42
CA PRO A 519 -27.46 10.43 -16.64
C PRO A 519 -28.05 9.87 -15.34
N ASN A 520 -28.17 8.54 -15.21
CA ASN A 520 -28.81 7.88 -14.07
C ASN A 520 -27.79 7.31 -13.07
N GLU A 521 -26.64 6.84 -13.56
CA GLU A 521 -25.67 6.09 -12.75
C GLU A 521 -24.35 6.85 -12.51
N SER A 522 -24.02 7.85 -13.31
CA SER A 522 -22.76 8.58 -13.20
C SER A 522 -22.82 9.73 -12.19
N ASP A 523 -21.81 9.81 -11.34
CA ASP A 523 -21.60 10.91 -10.39
C ASP A 523 -21.05 12.15 -11.13
N PRO A 524 -21.80 13.26 -11.28
CA PRO A 524 -21.33 14.46 -11.98
C PRO A 524 -20.11 15.13 -11.30
N LEU A 525 -19.85 14.85 -10.03
CA LEU A 525 -18.70 15.41 -9.31
C LEU A 525 -17.43 14.59 -9.47
N GLU A 526 -17.49 13.40 -10.10
CA GLU A 526 -16.32 12.65 -10.59
C GLU A 526 -15.81 13.24 -11.92
N VAL A 527 -15.48 14.54 -11.90
CA VAL A 527 -15.13 15.35 -13.08
C VAL A 527 -14.05 14.70 -13.93
N ALA A 528 -13.04 14.10 -13.28
CA ALA A 528 -11.94 13.45 -13.96
C ALA A 528 -12.32 12.18 -14.76
N ARG A 529 -13.56 11.72 -14.67
CA ARG A 529 -14.02 10.56 -15.44
C ARG A 529 -14.75 10.95 -16.72
N TYR A 530 -15.41 12.11 -16.73
CA TYR A 530 -16.37 12.46 -17.78
C TYR A 530 -16.02 13.77 -18.52
N VAL A 531 -15.11 14.59 -17.99
CA VAL A 531 -14.81 15.92 -18.53
C VAL A 531 -13.34 16.01 -18.96
N ASP A 532 -13.11 16.19 -20.27
CA ASP A 532 -11.79 16.55 -20.80
C ASP A 532 -11.54 18.04 -20.57
N SER A 533 -10.72 18.32 -19.56
CA SER A 533 -10.39 19.68 -19.19
C SER A 533 -9.34 20.32 -20.10
N THR A 534 -8.55 19.52 -20.84
CA THR A 534 -7.64 20.06 -21.87
C THR A 534 -8.43 20.65 -23.02
N GLU A 535 -9.49 19.96 -23.47
CA GLU A 535 -10.39 20.49 -24.51
C GLU A 535 -11.06 21.78 -24.05
N LEU A 536 -11.47 21.89 -22.78
CA LEU A 536 -12.08 23.09 -22.22
C LEU A 536 -11.12 24.30 -22.13
N ILE A 537 -9.81 24.04 -22.06
CA ILE A 537 -8.79 25.09 -22.03
C ILE A 537 -8.48 25.55 -23.46
N GLN A 538 -8.24 24.61 -24.37
CA GLN A 538 -7.69 24.90 -25.69
C GLN A 538 -8.75 25.21 -26.76
N GLY A 539 -9.95 24.64 -26.66
CA GLY A 539 -10.94 24.70 -27.73
C GLY A 539 -12.38 24.93 -27.26
N LYS A 540 -12.98 23.94 -26.59
CA LYS A 540 -14.35 24.03 -26.04
C LYS A 540 -14.37 25.05 -24.90
N ARG A 541 -15.47 25.77 -24.70
CA ARG A 541 -15.61 26.71 -23.56
C ARG A 541 -16.37 26.15 -22.38
N PHE A 542 -17.19 25.13 -22.62
CA PHE A 542 -17.91 24.42 -21.57
C PHE A 542 -18.23 22.98 -21.99
N VAL A 543 -18.52 22.15 -21.00
CA VAL A 543 -19.14 20.82 -21.15
C VAL A 543 -20.43 20.84 -20.35
N LYS A 544 -21.51 20.26 -20.87
CA LYS A 544 -22.79 20.15 -20.18
C LYS A 544 -23.14 18.68 -19.96
N LEU A 545 -23.34 18.29 -18.72
CA LEU A 545 -23.83 16.97 -18.32
C LEU A 545 -25.24 17.09 -17.73
N TRP A 546 -26.06 16.07 -17.89
CA TRP A 546 -27.44 16.04 -17.40
C TRP A 546 -27.61 14.90 -16.44
N VAL A 547 -28.06 15.20 -15.22
CA VAL A 547 -28.39 14.19 -14.22
C VAL A 547 -29.90 14.05 -14.12
N ASP A 548 -30.39 12.83 -14.29
CA ASP A 548 -31.80 12.48 -14.14
C ASP A 548 -32.06 12.12 -12.67
N LYS A 549 -33.04 12.79 -12.05
CA LYS A 549 -33.46 12.51 -10.67
C LYS A 549 -34.57 11.45 -10.66
N GLU A 550 -34.70 10.73 -9.55
CA GLU A 550 -35.74 9.71 -9.35
C GLU A 550 -37.17 10.23 -9.59
N ASN A 551 -37.41 11.53 -9.36
CA ASN A 551 -38.70 12.17 -9.60
C ASN A 551 -38.92 12.64 -11.07
N GLY A 552 -38.03 12.25 -11.99
CA GLY A 552 -38.06 12.61 -13.40
C GLY A 552 -37.54 14.02 -13.73
N ALA A 553 -37.09 14.79 -12.73
CA ALA A 553 -36.50 16.11 -12.95
C ALA A 553 -35.05 16.00 -13.43
N ARG A 554 -34.62 16.88 -14.34
CA ARG A 554 -33.24 16.94 -14.84
C ARG A 554 -32.47 18.07 -14.19
N THR A 555 -31.24 17.82 -13.75
CA THR A 555 -30.33 18.86 -13.25
C THR A 555 -29.12 18.98 -14.18
N PRO A 556 -28.93 20.12 -14.85
CA PRO A 556 -27.76 20.33 -15.70
C PRO A 556 -26.53 20.76 -14.89
N TYR A 557 -25.38 20.19 -15.24
CA TYR A 557 -24.07 20.54 -14.73
C TYR A 557 -23.23 21.13 -15.86
N TYR A 558 -22.77 22.37 -15.70
CA TYR A 558 -21.95 23.08 -16.68
C TYR A 558 -20.53 23.23 -16.18
N TYR A 559 -19.56 22.67 -16.90
CA TYR A 559 -18.15 22.69 -16.53
C TYR A 559 -17.41 23.76 -17.32
N PHE A 560 -16.70 24.65 -16.62
CA PHE A 560 -15.86 25.69 -17.21
C PHE A 560 -14.44 25.61 -16.66
N ALA A 561 -13.45 25.65 -17.55
CA ALA A 561 -12.03 25.63 -17.21
C ALA A 561 -11.25 26.81 -17.80
N HIS A 562 -11.77 27.50 -18.80
CA HIS A 562 -11.04 28.59 -19.44
C HIS A 562 -10.97 29.84 -18.53
N ARG A 563 -9.77 30.38 -18.27
CA ARG A 563 -9.50 31.48 -17.31
C ARG A 563 -10.45 32.67 -17.46
N GLN A 564 -10.72 33.10 -18.70
CA GLN A 564 -11.60 34.23 -18.95
C GLN A 564 -13.07 33.95 -18.59
N GLU A 565 -13.54 32.71 -18.80
CA GLU A 565 -14.90 32.30 -18.43
C GLU A 565 -15.06 32.26 -16.91
N LEU A 566 -14.07 31.68 -16.21
CA LEU A 566 -14.03 31.64 -14.75
C LEU A 566 -14.17 33.06 -14.16
N ASN A 567 -13.33 33.99 -14.61
CA ASN A 567 -13.37 35.38 -14.14
C ASN A 567 -14.73 36.04 -14.39
N ARG A 568 -15.29 35.85 -15.59
CA ARG A 568 -16.59 36.42 -15.97
C ARG A 568 -17.76 35.83 -15.20
N ILE A 569 -17.76 34.52 -14.96
CA ILE A 569 -18.80 33.86 -14.15
C ILE A 569 -18.74 34.36 -12.71
N LEU A 570 -17.53 34.45 -12.14
CA LEU A 570 -17.32 34.92 -10.77
C LEU A 570 -17.67 36.41 -10.59
N SER A 571 -17.58 37.23 -11.64
CA SER A 571 -18.04 38.63 -11.61
C SER A 571 -19.56 38.80 -11.72
N LEU A 572 -20.33 37.72 -11.87
CA LEU A 572 -21.80 37.73 -11.98
C LEU A 572 -22.47 37.01 -10.80
N PRO A 573 -22.25 37.47 -9.54
CA PRO A 573 -22.68 36.74 -8.34
C PRO A 573 -24.20 36.63 -8.18
N ASN A 574 -24.96 37.56 -8.77
CA ASN A 574 -26.42 37.52 -8.76
C ASN A 574 -27.00 36.45 -9.70
N LEU A 575 -26.20 36.04 -10.70
CA LEU A 575 -26.59 35.07 -11.72
C LEU A 575 -26.09 33.66 -11.39
N PHE A 576 -24.83 33.59 -10.95
CA PHE A 576 -24.14 32.37 -10.55
C PHE A 576 -23.76 32.50 -9.08
N THR A 577 -24.70 32.16 -8.22
CA THR A 577 -24.63 32.47 -6.80
C THR A 577 -24.01 31.33 -5.99
N ASN A 578 -23.46 31.68 -4.83
CA ASN A 578 -23.11 30.76 -3.75
C ASN A 578 -24.19 30.73 -2.64
N ASP A 579 -25.39 31.25 -2.89
CA ASP A 579 -26.47 31.41 -1.90
C ASP A 579 -26.82 30.14 -1.13
N LEU A 580 -26.65 28.97 -1.74
CA LEU A 580 -26.86 27.69 -1.06
C LEU A 580 -25.91 27.53 0.13
N TYR A 581 -24.64 27.94 -0.01
CA TYR A 581 -23.67 27.97 1.09
C TYR A 581 -24.17 28.90 2.20
N ARG A 582 -24.55 30.13 1.85
CA ARG A 582 -25.09 31.12 2.79
C ARG A 582 -26.30 30.56 3.56
N LYS A 583 -27.25 29.94 2.85
CA LYS A 583 -28.46 29.34 3.45
C LYS A 583 -28.13 28.20 4.42
N ARG A 584 -27.22 27.29 4.06
CA ARG A 584 -26.80 26.18 4.94
C ARG A 584 -26.15 26.69 6.20
N ILE A 585 -25.22 27.64 6.05
CA ILE A 585 -24.57 28.30 7.17
C ILE A 585 -25.61 28.96 8.08
N SER A 586 -26.53 29.74 7.51
CA SER A 586 -27.57 30.44 8.25
C SER A 586 -28.48 29.44 8.99
N ALA A 587 -28.81 28.31 8.38
CA ALA A 587 -29.56 27.23 9.01
C ALA A 587 -28.81 26.57 10.18
N LEU A 588 -27.48 26.46 10.10
CA LEU A 588 -26.65 25.88 11.17
C LEU A 588 -26.38 26.86 12.32
N THR A 589 -26.26 28.15 12.02
CA THR A 589 -25.64 29.13 12.93
C THR A 589 -26.55 30.31 13.30
N GLY A 590 -27.71 30.43 12.65
CA GLY A 590 -28.72 31.45 12.90
C GLY A 590 -28.46 32.83 12.27
N SER A 591 -27.40 33.02 11.47
CA SER A 591 -27.13 34.29 10.78
C SER A 591 -26.29 34.08 9.52
N ASP A 592 -26.24 35.10 8.66
CA ASP A 592 -25.42 35.07 7.43
C ASP A 592 -23.94 35.33 7.73
N MET A 593 -23.08 34.64 6.99
CA MET A 593 -21.63 34.71 7.09
C MET A 593 -21.05 35.87 6.26
N LEU A 594 -20.15 36.68 6.83
CA LEU A 594 -19.52 37.84 6.20
C LEU A 594 -18.62 37.51 5.01
N LEU A 595 -17.91 36.37 5.00
CA LEU A 595 -17.14 35.88 3.86
C LEU A 595 -18.01 35.20 2.79
N SER A 596 -19.21 34.75 3.15
CA SER A 596 -20.20 34.24 2.19
C SER A 596 -20.97 35.36 1.47
N SER A 597 -20.92 36.58 1.99
CA SER A 597 -21.50 37.76 1.35
C SER A 597 -20.80 38.13 0.03
N PRO A 598 -21.52 38.71 -0.95
CA PRO A 598 -20.92 39.21 -2.19
C PRO A 598 -19.72 40.13 -1.92
N VAL A 599 -18.78 40.18 -2.87
CA VAL A 599 -17.62 41.08 -2.75
C VAL A 599 -18.12 42.53 -2.76
N SER A 600 -17.82 43.27 -1.70
CA SER A 600 -18.12 44.70 -1.55
C SER A 600 -16.88 45.44 -1.04
N GLN A 601 -16.82 46.75 -1.29
CA GLN A 601 -15.74 47.60 -0.76
C GLN A 601 -15.65 47.52 0.77
N GLN A 602 -16.80 47.55 1.45
CA GLN A 602 -16.89 47.41 2.91
C GLN A 602 -16.31 46.08 3.43
N ARG A 603 -16.51 44.97 2.70
CA ARG A 603 -15.91 43.67 3.03
C ARG A 603 -14.39 43.69 2.87
N ALA A 604 -13.87 44.35 1.84
CA ALA A 604 -12.44 44.47 1.61
C ALA A 604 -11.76 45.31 2.71
N GLU A 605 -12.33 46.46 3.06
CA GLU A 605 -11.84 47.33 4.14
C GLU A 605 -11.82 46.60 5.50
N ARG A 606 -12.88 45.83 5.81
CA ARG A 606 -12.93 45.01 7.03
C ARG A 606 -11.85 43.93 7.06
N LYS A 607 -11.55 43.27 5.93
CA LYS A 607 -10.45 42.29 5.83
C LYS A 607 -9.09 42.94 6.08
N GLU A 608 -8.82 44.07 5.43
CA GLU A 608 -7.54 44.79 5.57
C GLU A 608 -7.32 45.28 7.01
N ARG A 609 -8.38 45.82 7.64
CA ARG A 609 -8.34 46.24 9.03
C ARG A 609 -8.07 45.08 9.98
N LEU A 610 -8.75 43.94 9.78
CA LEU A 610 -8.50 42.72 10.56
C LEU A 610 -7.08 42.18 10.37
N GLN A 611 -6.56 42.17 9.13
CA GLN A 611 -5.17 41.78 8.86
C GLN A 611 -4.17 42.67 9.58
N THR A 612 -4.42 43.98 9.62
CA THR A 612 -3.55 44.94 10.31
C THR A 612 -3.53 44.67 11.82
N LEU A 613 -4.69 44.40 12.43
CA LEU A 613 -4.81 44.03 13.84
C LEU A 613 -4.05 42.72 14.17
N LEU A 614 -4.08 41.75 13.26
CA LEU A 614 -3.55 40.40 13.51
C LEU A 614 -2.10 40.19 13.05
N ARG A 615 -1.55 41.09 12.22
CA ARG A 615 -0.18 40.96 11.68
C ARG A 615 0.89 40.70 12.76
N PRO A 616 0.88 41.37 13.93
CA PRO A 616 1.85 41.08 14.99
C PRO A 616 1.70 39.66 15.55
N ALA A 617 0.46 39.17 15.67
CA ALA A 617 0.15 37.86 16.23
C ALA A 617 0.52 36.70 15.29
N LEU A 618 0.60 36.93 13.96
CA LEU A 618 1.03 35.92 12.99
C LEU A 618 2.47 35.41 13.25
N SER A 619 3.34 36.25 13.83
CA SER A 619 4.69 35.86 14.23
C SER A 619 4.72 34.82 15.38
N MET A 620 3.58 34.57 16.03
CA MET A 620 3.45 33.59 17.11
C MET A 620 3.15 32.19 16.61
N LEU A 621 2.78 32.01 15.33
CA LEU A 621 2.28 30.73 14.82
C LEU A 621 3.28 29.58 14.98
N ASP A 622 4.57 29.80 14.70
CA ASP A 622 5.58 28.75 14.91
C ASP A 622 5.64 28.29 16.37
N ARG A 623 5.53 29.23 17.33
CA ARG A 623 5.49 28.91 18.76
C ARG A 623 4.21 28.17 19.17
N ILE A 624 3.10 28.41 18.47
CA ILE A 624 1.82 27.73 18.70
C ILE A 624 1.87 26.28 18.21
N LEU A 625 2.55 26.03 17.09
CA LEU A 625 2.63 24.70 16.49
C LEU A 625 3.63 23.79 17.21
N GLU A 626 4.71 24.34 17.79
CA GLU A 626 5.81 23.56 18.36
C GLU A 626 5.39 22.51 19.40
N PRO A 627 4.47 22.76 20.36
CA PRO A 627 4.04 21.72 21.30
C PRO A 627 3.42 20.49 20.62
N GLU A 628 2.62 20.69 19.56
CA GLU A 628 2.01 19.60 18.80
C GLU A 628 3.03 18.88 17.92
N LEU A 629 3.96 19.62 17.31
CA LEU A 629 5.09 19.04 16.57
C LEU A 629 5.97 18.19 17.49
N GLN A 630 6.29 18.67 18.70
CA GLN A 630 7.06 17.93 19.69
C GLN A 630 6.32 16.67 20.17
N ARG A 631 4.99 16.73 20.30
CA ARG A 631 4.17 15.55 20.62
C ARG A 631 4.25 14.51 19.50
N ALA A 632 4.07 14.92 18.25
CA ALA A 632 4.19 14.05 17.09
C ALA A 632 5.62 13.49 16.95
N ARG A 633 6.65 14.30 17.18
CA ARG A 633 8.07 13.90 17.26
C ARG A 633 8.30 12.80 18.29
N ASN A 634 7.74 12.96 19.49
CA ASN A 634 7.86 11.98 20.57
C ASN A 634 7.13 10.66 20.24
N ILE A 635 5.96 10.74 19.60
CA ILE A 635 5.24 9.56 19.10
C ILE A 635 6.12 8.84 18.09
N LEU A 636 6.55 9.50 17.02
CA LEU A 636 7.40 8.92 15.98
C LEU A 636 8.69 8.30 16.53
N ARG A 637 9.36 8.95 17.49
CA ARG A 637 10.55 8.38 18.15
C ARG A 637 10.23 7.10 18.94
N LYS A 638 9.06 7.02 19.57
CA LYS A 638 8.65 5.89 20.41
C LYS A 638 8.09 4.72 19.60
N THR A 639 7.26 5.00 18.60
CA THR A 639 6.48 3.99 17.86
C THR A 639 7.04 3.70 16.47
N GLN A 640 7.94 4.55 15.95
CA GLN A 640 8.44 4.50 14.56
C GLN A 640 7.33 4.60 13.49
N SER A 641 6.14 5.04 13.88
CA SER A 641 4.99 5.21 12.99
C SER A 641 4.05 6.29 13.53
N ILE A 642 3.32 6.94 12.63
CA ILE A 642 2.31 7.94 13.01
C ILE A 642 1.13 7.85 12.05
N ASP A 643 -0.08 8.00 12.57
CA ASP A 643 -1.23 8.29 11.73
C ASP A 643 -1.08 9.72 11.21
N LEU A 644 -0.88 9.87 9.90
CA LEU A 644 -0.63 11.18 9.29
C LEU A 644 -1.79 12.15 9.53
N VAL A 645 -3.03 11.66 9.53
CA VAL A 645 -4.23 12.50 9.57
C VAL A 645 -4.58 12.86 11.02
N GLU A 646 -4.81 11.85 11.85
CA GLU A 646 -5.24 12.05 13.25
C GLU A 646 -4.05 12.38 14.17
N GLY A 647 -2.88 11.81 13.89
CA GLY A 647 -1.68 11.96 14.70
C GLY A 647 -0.89 13.24 14.44
N LEU A 648 -1.07 13.87 13.28
CA LEU A 648 -0.33 15.08 12.89
C LEU A 648 -1.23 16.15 12.24
N SER A 649 -1.82 15.87 11.08
CA SER A 649 -2.37 16.93 10.23
C SER A 649 -3.60 17.65 10.80
N ARG A 650 -4.44 16.98 11.59
CA ARG A 650 -5.57 17.64 12.30
C ARG A 650 -5.16 18.36 13.57
N ARG A 651 -4.02 18.01 14.16
CA ARG A 651 -3.55 18.60 15.41
C ARG A 651 -3.02 20.02 15.22
N LEU A 652 -2.37 20.30 14.09
CA LEU A 652 -1.81 21.62 13.80
C LEU A 652 -2.91 22.70 13.68
N PRO A 653 -3.97 22.52 12.85
CA PRO A 653 -5.06 23.49 12.79
C PRO A 653 -5.80 23.63 14.10
N LEU A 654 -5.96 22.55 14.87
CA LEU A 654 -6.57 22.63 16.20
C LEU A 654 -5.77 23.52 17.15
N ALA A 655 -4.43 23.44 17.13
CA ALA A 655 -3.58 24.31 17.94
C ALA A 655 -3.71 25.78 17.53
N VAL A 656 -3.80 26.06 16.23
CA VAL A 656 -4.07 27.41 15.71
C VAL A 656 -5.42 27.91 16.19
N ILE A 657 -6.48 27.10 16.14
CA ILE A 657 -7.80 27.49 16.65
C ILE A 657 -7.73 27.84 18.15
N LYS A 658 -7.03 27.02 18.93
CA LYS A 658 -6.93 27.21 20.39
C LYS A 658 -6.17 28.46 20.79
N ALA A 659 -5.00 28.67 20.18
CA ALA A 659 -4.07 29.71 20.64
C ALA A 659 -4.11 30.98 19.79
N PHE A 660 -4.27 30.87 18.47
CA PHE A 660 -4.30 32.02 17.57
C PHE A 660 -5.73 32.54 17.38
N TYR A 661 -6.71 31.67 17.14
CA TYR A 661 -8.09 32.12 17.04
C TYR A 661 -8.70 32.46 18.40
N GLY A 662 -8.26 31.77 19.45
CA GLY A 662 -8.62 32.06 20.84
C GLY A 662 -9.87 31.33 21.33
N ILE A 663 -10.25 30.22 20.68
CA ILE A 663 -11.40 29.40 21.09
C ILE A 663 -10.92 28.09 21.70
N ARG A 664 -11.42 27.78 22.90
CA ARG A 664 -11.01 26.60 23.66
C ARG A 664 -12.05 25.46 23.55
N PRO A 665 -11.62 24.20 23.64
CA PRO A 665 -12.50 23.06 23.88
C PRO A 665 -13.27 23.19 25.20
N VAL A 666 -14.39 22.48 25.30
CA VAL A 666 -15.26 22.48 26.50
C VAL A 666 -14.87 21.35 27.43
N THR A 667 -14.79 21.67 28.72
CA THR A 667 -14.62 20.68 29.78
C THR A 667 -15.96 20.07 30.17
N ALA A 668 -16.01 18.75 30.19
CA ALA A 668 -17.20 18.00 30.60
C ALA A 668 -17.56 18.28 32.06
N GLU A 669 -18.85 18.46 32.37
CA GLU A 669 -19.34 18.29 33.73
C GLU A 669 -19.17 16.83 34.17
N GLN A 670 -18.83 16.59 35.44
CA GLN A 670 -18.58 15.23 35.93
C GLN A 670 -19.79 14.31 35.68
N GLY A 671 -19.60 13.28 34.85
CA GLY A 671 -20.62 12.25 34.55
C GLY A 671 -21.53 12.55 33.35
N ALA A 672 -21.40 13.70 32.68
CA ALA A 672 -22.18 14.04 31.49
C ALA A 672 -21.34 13.90 30.19
N PRO A 673 -21.91 13.39 29.09
CA PRO A 673 -21.22 13.38 27.81
C PRO A 673 -21.12 14.81 27.24
N VAL A 674 -19.94 15.19 26.76
CA VAL A 674 -19.71 16.51 26.12
C VAL A 674 -20.54 16.68 24.85
N SER A 675 -20.67 15.61 24.05
CA SER A 675 -21.50 15.60 22.83
C SER A 675 -22.32 14.31 22.75
N ARG A 676 -23.65 14.46 22.77
CA ARG A 676 -24.57 13.35 22.52
C ARG A 676 -24.59 12.98 21.03
N THR A 677 -24.41 13.98 20.17
CA THR A 677 -24.32 13.83 18.72
C THR A 677 -23.13 12.96 18.31
N GLN A 678 -21.96 13.16 18.93
CA GLN A 678 -20.77 12.34 18.65
C GLN A 678 -20.96 10.88 19.04
N ILE A 679 -21.62 10.61 20.18
CA ILE A 679 -21.93 9.26 20.61
C ILE A 679 -22.91 8.60 19.62
N ALA A 680 -23.95 9.31 19.18
CA ALA A 680 -24.87 8.81 18.18
C ALA A 680 -24.14 8.44 16.88
N HIS A 681 -23.25 9.32 16.40
CA HIS A 681 -22.46 9.09 15.18
C HIS A 681 -21.55 7.86 15.30
N TYR A 682 -20.95 7.60 16.47
CA TYR A 682 -20.13 6.40 16.70
C TYR A 682 -20.91 5.10 16.45
N PHE A 683 -22.21 5.10 16.74
CA PHE A 683 -23.12 3.97 16.49
C PHE A 683 -23.94 4.10 15.21
N ASP A 684 -23.48 4.95 14.26
CA ASP A 684 -24.12 5.17 12.97
C ASP A 684 -25.60 5.64 13.11
N ARG A 685 -25.84 6.60 13.99
CA ARG A 685 -27.13 7.27 14.20
C ARG A 685 -26.97 8.78 14.12
N SER A 686 -28.03 9.46 13.66
CA SER A 686 -28.05 10.93 13.57
C SER A 686 -28.43 11.61 14.89
N ASP A 687 -29.05 10.88 15.82
CA ASP A 687 -29.51 11.41 17.10
C ASP A 687 -29.33 10.39 18.23
N PHE A 688 -28.98 10.87 19.43
CA PHE A 688 -28.73 10.04 20.59
C PHE A 688 -29.99 9.29 21.08
N SER A 689 -31.17 9.89 20.88
CA SER A 689 -32.46 9.25 21.20
C SER A 689 -32.76 8.02 20.34
N MET A 690 -32.07 7.84 19.20
CA MET A 690 -32.20 6.66 18.36
C MET A 690 -31.41 5.46 18.87
N LEU A 691 -30.58 5.63 19.90
CA LEU A 691 -29.86 4.54 20.54
C LEU A 691 -30.77 3.79 21.52
N PRO A 692 -30.65 2.46 21.65
CA PRO A 692 -31.32 1.72 22.73
C PRO A 692 -30.97 2.31 24.10
N ALA A 693 -31.91 2.31 25.05
CA ALA A 693 -31.70 2.87 26.39
C ALA A 693 -30.45 2.30 27.09
N ALA A 694 -30.22 0.98 26.96
CA ALA A 694 -29.04 0.32 27.49
C ALA A 694 -27.72 0.89 26.90
N TRP A 695 -27.71 1.34 25.64
CA TRP A 695 -26.53 1.94 25.03
C TRP A 695 -26.36 3.40 25.45
N GLN A 696 -27.47 4.13 25.64
CA GLN A 696 -27.44 5.50 26.17
C GLN A 696 -26.87 5.54 27.60
N GLU A 697 -27.10 4.51 28.40
CA GLU A 697 -26.56 4.38 29.76
C GLU A 697 -25.12 3.83 29.78
N ASN A 698 -24.76 2.95 28.85
CA ASN A 698 -23.51 2.18 28.88
C ASN A 698 -22.54 2.45 27.71
N TYR A 699 -22.72 3.52 26.93
CA TYR A 699 -21.90 3.82 25.74
C TYR A 699 -20.38 3.78 25.98
N ALA A 700 -19.92 4.21 27.17
CA ALA A 700 -18.50 4.19 27.53
C ALA A 700 -17.95 2.75 27.67
N GLN A 701 -18.76 1.82 28.16
CA GLN A 701 -18.41 0.39 28.26
C GLN A 701 -18.42 -0.30 26.90
N LEU A 702 -19.20 0.24 25.94
CA LEU A 702 -19.27 -0.21 24.56
C LEU A 702 -18.11 0.30 23.68
N GLY A 703 -17.11 0.94 24.28
CA GLY A 703 -15.85 1.30 23.62
C GLY A 703 -15.76 2.75 23.14
N PHE A 704 -16.82 3.57 23.31
CA PHE A 704 -16.73 4.99 22.98
C PHE A 704 -15.80 5.73 23.95
N LYS A 705 -14.77 6.38 23.41
CA LYS A 705 -13.84 7.25 24.13
C LYS A 705 -13.56 8.48 23.29
N THR A 706 -13.57 9.65 23.92
CA THR A 706 -13.33 10.95 23.27
C THR A 706 -12.60 11.87 24.24
N THR A 707 -11.88 12.85 23.71
CA THR A 707 -11.34 13.99 24.46
C THR A 707 -12.12 15.26 24.16
N GLU A 708 -11.88 16.33 24.92
CA GLU A 708 -12.45 17.65 24.64
C GLU A 708 -12.03 18.15 23.25
N ASP A 709 -10.75 17.95 22.90
CA ASP A 709 -10.18 18.26 21.58
C ASP A 709 -10.88 17.45 20.46
N ASP A 710 -11.11 16.15 20.66
CA ASP A 710 -11.78 15.29 19.68
C ASP A 710 -13.24 15.69 19.47
N THR A 711 -13.92 16.08 20.56
CA THR A 711 -15.32 16.51 20.51
C THR A 711 -15.47 17.85 19.80
N PHE A 712 -14.57 18.78 20.10
CA PHE A 712 -14.51 20.06 19.40
C PHE A 712 -14.23 19.89 17.91
N LEU A 713 -13.24 19.05 17.56
CA LEU A 713 -12.97 18.69 16.16
C LEU A 713 -14.20 18.05 15.52
N PHE A 714 -14.88 17.14 16.20
CA PHE A 714 -16.10 16.52 15.69
C PHE A 714 -17.15 17.56 15.27
N TRP A 715 -17.45 18.55 16.13
CA TRP A 715 -18.41 19.60 15.78
C TRP A 715 -17.99 20.40 14.54
N VAL A 716 -16.75 20.89 14.52
CA VAL A 716 -16.19 21.65 13.39
C VAL A 716 -16.30 20.83 12.09
N ARG A 717 -16.00 19.54 12.15
CA ARG A 717 -16.07 18.62 11.02
C ARG A 717 -17.50 18.39 10.53
N MET A 718 -18.48 18.21 11.42
CA MET A 718 -19.87 18.03 11.00
C MET A 718 -20.40 19.27 10.28
N LEU A 719 -20.06 20.47 10.77
CA LEU A 719 -20.37 21.72 10.09
C LEU A 719 -19.66 21.79 8.72
N PHE A 720 -18.38 21.40 8.64
CA PHE A 720 -17.62 21.38 7.39
C PHE A 720 -18.24 20.45 6.35
N LEU A 721 -18.65 19.24 6.75
CA LEU A 721 -19.30 18.27 5.86
C LEU A 721 -20.58 18.85 5.25
N GLU A 722 -21.44 19.47 6.05
CA GLU A 722 -22.69 20.06 5.55
C GLU A 722 -22.44 21.24 4.61
N VAL A 723 -21.52 22.14 5.00
CA VAL A 723 -21.27 23.36 4.24
C VAL A 723 -20.53 23.06 2.94
N PHE A 724 -19.48 22.23 2.97
CA PHE A 724 -18.59 22.05 1.82
C PHE A 724 -18.80 20.74 1.06
N LEU A 725 -19.24 19.67 1.72
CA LEU A 725 -19.25 18.32 1.12
C LEU A 725 -20.62 17.75 0.82
N ASN A 726 -21.67 18.23 1.47
CA ASN A 726 -23.02 17.72 1.26
C ASN A 726 -23.64 18.24 -0.05
N GLN A 727 -22.95 18.08 -1.18
CA GLN A 727 -23.39 18.58 -2.49
C GLN A 727 -24.72 17.94 -2.94
N TYR A 728 -25.00 16.73 -2.45
CA TYR A 728 -26.24 15.98 -2.72
C TYR A 728 -27.39 16.25 -1.75
N ASN A 729 -27.21 17.13 -0.75
CA ASN A 729 -28.21 17.39 0.31
C ASN A 729 -28.67 16.11 1.03
N VAL A 730 -27.75 15.20 1.34
CA VAL A 730 -27.99 13.98 2.12
C VAL A 730 -28.58 14.37 3.49
N PRO A 731 -29.83 13.97 3.82
CA PRO A 731 -30.50 14.39 5.05
C PRO A 731 -29.77 13.98 6.33
N HIS A 732 -29.12 12.81 6.32
CA HIS A 732 -28.38 12.31 7.47
C HIS A 732 -27.21 13.23 7.87
N ILE A 733 -26.43 13.71 6.90
CA ILE A 733 -25.32 14.64 7.12
C ILE A 733 -25.86 15.98 7.66
N ALA A 734 -26.94 16.48 7.06
CA ALA A 734 -27.59 17.72 7.51
C ALA A 734 -28.08 17.61 8.96
N HIS A 735 -28.71 16.50 9.34
CA HIS A 735 -29.16 16.28 10.71
C HIS A 735 -28.01 16.23 11.72
N LEU A 736 -26.92 15.51 11.39
CA LEU A 736 -25.72 15.48 12.23
C LEU A 736 -25.11 16.87 12.40
N ALA A 737 -25.02 17.65 11.33
CA ALA A 737 -24.49 19.01 11.37
C ALA A 737 -25.37 19.96 12.20
N ILE A 738 -26.69 19.89 12.05
CA ILE A 738 -27.64 20.68 12.85
C ILE A 738 -27.52 20.32 14.34
N ASN A 739 -27.45 19.04 14.68
CA ASN A 739 -27.31 18.58 16.05
C ASN A 739 -25.96 18.98 16.67
N ALA A 740 -24.88 18.85 15.90
CA ALA A 740 -23.56 19.34 16.29
C ALA A 740 -23.56 20.86 16.50
N ALA A 741 -24.21 21.63 15.63
CA ALA A 741 -24.30 23.09 15.76
C ALA A 741 -25.08 23.52 17.01
N LYS A 742 -26.16 22.80 17.38
CA LYS A 742 -26.92 23.05 18.61
C LYS A 742 -26.08 22.86 19.88
N GLU A 743 -25.14 21.91 19.86
CA GLU A 743 -24.20 21.70 20.96
C GLU A 743 -23.07 22.75 20.94
N PHE A 744 -22.60 23.13 19.75
CA PHE A 744 -21.39 23.93 19.57
C PHE A 744 -21.61 25.45 19.65
N VAL A 745 -22.69 25.98 19.11
CA VAL A 745 -22.94 27.43 19.07
C VAL A 745 -23.02 28.06 20.47
N PRO A 746 -23.74 27.48 21.46
CA PRO A 746 -23.80 28.04 22.81
C PRO A 746 -22.42 28.14 23.50
N VAL A 747 -21.53 27.19 23.20
CA VAL A 747 -20.16 27.17 23.71
C VAL A 747 -19.37 28.36 23.19
N ILE A 748 -19.45 28.64 21.88
CA ILE A 748 -18.77 29.77 21.26
C ILE A 748 -19.32 31.09 21.82
N ASP A 749 -20.65 31.22 21.91
CA ASP A 749 -21.29 32.42 22.48
C ASP A 749 -20.82 32.71 23.90
N HIS A 750 -20.72 31.68 24.73
CA HIS A 750 -20.24 31.81 26.10
C HIS A 750 -18.80 32.34 26.15
N GLN A 751 -17.91 31.79 25.32
CA GLN A 751 -16.51 32.23 25.24
C GLN A 751 -16.38 33.65 24.69
N ILE A 752 -17.21 34.04 23.72
CA ILE A 752 -17.22 35.42 23.21
C ILE A 752 -17.62 36.41 24.31
N ARG A 753 -18.69 36.11 25.07
CA ARG A 753 -19.11 36.97 26.19
C ARG A 753 -18.01 37.12 27.24
N GLN A 754 -17.35 36.02 27.60
CA GLN A 754 -16.19 36.08 28.50
C GLN A 754 -15.04 36.90 27.94
N ALA A 755 -14.78 36.85 26.63
CA ALA A 755 -13.73 37.63 25.99
C ALA A 755 -14.07 39.13 25.90
N ILE A 756 -15.35 39.50 25.80
CA ILE A 756 -15.81 40.90 25.84
C ILE A 756 -15.54 41.52 27.22
N GLU A 757 -15.81 40.76 28.29
CA GLU A 757 -15.62 41.21 29.68
C GLU A 757 -14.18 41.03 30.19
N GLY A 758 -13.39 40.22 29.48
CA GLY A 758 -12.07 39.76 29.90
C GLY A 758 -10.89 40.68 29.52
N THR A 759 -9.69 40.21 29.85
CA THR A 759 -8.45 40.91 29.46
C THR A 759 -8.14 40.66 27.98
N LYS A 760 -7.92 41.74 27.22
CA LYS A 760 -7.56 41.68 25.79
C LYS A 760 -6.36 40.76 25.54
N GLN A 761 -6.51 39.84 24.58
CA GLN A 761 -5.44 38.95 24.09
C GLN A 761 -5.17 39.19 22.60
N PRO A 762 -3.95 38.98 22.10
CA PRO A 762 -3.62 39.10 20.67
C PRO A 762 -4.14 37.88 19.88
N THR A 763 -5.47 37.74 19.78
CA THR A 763 -6.18 36.61 19.14
C THR A 763 -7.16 37.10 18.09
N VAL A 764 -7.55 36.23 17.15
CA VAL A 764 -8.59 36.55 16.15
C VAL A 764 -9.90 36.95 16.82
N LEU A 765 -10.31 36.24 17.87
CA LEU A 765 -11.50 36.57 18.65
C LEU A 765 -11.51 38.02 19.15
N HIS A 766 -10.45 38.45 19.83
CA HIS A 766 -10.37 39.82 20.37
C HIS A 766 -10.21 40.86 19.26
N GLY A 767 -9.49 40.54 18.17
CA GLY A 767 -9.39 41.41 17.01
C GLY A 767 -10.75 41.65 16.33
N LEU A 768 -11.61 40.63 16.26
CA LEU A 768 -12.97 40.76 15.75
C LEU A 768 -13.87 41.54 16.71
N ILE A 769 -13.77 41.30 18.01
CA ILE A 769 -14.51 42.08 19.02
C ILE A 769 -14.17 43.57 18.87
N GLU A 770 -12.88 43.92 18.81
CA GLU A 770 -12.43 45.31 18.64
C GLU A 770 -12.87 45.91 17.29
N LEU A 771 -12.81 45.12 16.22
CA LEU A 771 -13.26 45.53 14.89
C LEU A 771 -14.75 45.92 14.90
N TYR A 772 -15.61 45.07 15.46
CA TYR A 772 -17.06 45.30 15.43
C TYR A 772 -17.57 46.24 16.52
N GLN A 773 -16.91 46.31 17.69
CA GLN A 773 -17.25 47.30 18.73
C GLN A 773 -17.00 48.75 18.28
N SER A 774 -16.10 48.94 17.32
CA SER A 774 -15.84 50.26 16.74
C SER A 774 -16.82 50.68 15.63
N ASP A 775 -17.83 49.85 15.33
CA ASP A 775 -18.91 50.15 14.38
C ASP A 775 -20.11 50.65 15.20
N ASP A 776 -20.41 51.96 15.12
CA ASP A 776 -21.42 52.65 15.95
C ASP A 776 -22.86 52.09 15.79
N ASN A 777 -23.08 51.15 14.88
CA ASN A 777 -24.39 50.59 14.54
C ASN A 777 -24.68 49.20 15.14
N ILE A 778 -23.78 48.63 15.97
CA ILE A 778 -23.92 47.25 16.49
C ILE A 778 -24.15 47.27 18.01
N ASN A 779 -25.25 46.68 18.49
CA ASN A 779 -25.50 46.47 19.93
C ASN A 779 -24.83 45.18 20.45
N ASP A 780 -24.79 44.96 21.77
CA ASP A 780 -24.08 43.82 22.38
C ASP A 780 -24.58 42.43 21.92
N ALA A 781 -25.90 42.28 21.69
CA ALA A 781 -26.46 41.02 21.22
C ALA A 781 -26.07 40.75 19.75
N ASP A 782 -26.11 41.80 18.93
CA ASP A 782 -25.67 41.78 17.55
C ASP A 782 -24.14 41.60 17.43
N LEU A 783 -23.37 42.08 18.41
CA LEU A 783 -21.92 41.91 18.49
C LEU A 783 -21.54 40.44 18.69
N VAL A 784 -22.14 39.75 19.67
CA VAL A 784 -21.85 38.33 19.93
C VAL A 784 -22.19 37.49 18.71
N ALA A 785 -23.35 37.72 18.09
CA ALA A 785 -23.75 37.02 16.87
C ALA A 785 -22.77 37.27 15.71
N THR A 786 -22.38 38.53 15.49
CA THR A 786 -21.46 38.92 14.40
C THR A 786 -20.05 38.33 14.58
N VAL A 787 -19.53 38.37 15.81
CA VAL A 787 -18.24 37.76 16.16
C VAL A 787 -18.30 36.24 16.00
N ARG A 788 -19.36 35.57 16.49
CA ARG A 788 -19.56 34.12 16.31
C ARG A 788 -19.49 33.73 14.85
N GLN A 789 -20.22 34.43 13.98
CA GLN A 789 -20.25 34.08 12.56
C GLN A 789 -18.86 34.15 11.93
N SER A 790 -18.13 35.23 12.21
CA SER A 790 -16.76 35.41 11.74
C SER A 790 -15.84 34.29 12.26
N MET A 791 -15.97 33.91 13.53
CA MET A 791 -15.18 32.83 14.11
C MET A 791 -15.46 31.46 13.48
N LEU A 792 -16.74 31.14 13.23
CA LEU A 792 -17.13 29.90 12.57
C LEU A 792 -16.59 29.83 11.13
N GLU A 793 -16.51 30.94 10.41
CA GLU A 793 -15.88 30.99 9.08
C GLU A 793 -14.41 30.57 9.10
N PHE A 794 -13.64 31.09 10.07
CA PHE A 794 -12.22 30.74 10.20
C PHE A 794 -12.02 29.28 10.58
N MET A 795 -12.88 28.75 11.45
CA MET A 795 -12.70 27.43 12.04
C MET A 795 -13.22 26.29 11.17
N VAL A 796 -14.43 26.43 10.62
CA VAL A 796 -15.08 25.37 9.83
C VAL A 796 -14.29 25.09 8.56
N GLY A 797 -13.80 26.13 7.87
CA GLY A 797 -13.06 25.96 6.62
C GLY A 797 -11.60 25.54 6.77
N SER A 798 -10.94 25.79 7.90
CA SER A 798 -9.48 25.62 8.03
C SER A 798 -9.05 24.18 8.35
N THR A 799 -9.74 23.52 9.29
CA THR A 799 -9.25 22.26 9.88
C THR A 799 -9.12 21.13 8.87
N ASP A 800 -10.21 20.72 8.21
CA ASP A 800 -10.15 19.60 7.26
C ASP A 800 -9.46 19.99 5.95
N THR A 801 -9.51 21.26 5.54
CA THR A 801 -8.85 21.76 4.33
C THR A 801 -7.32 21.72 4.47
N THR A 802 -6.76 22.28 5.55
CA THR A 802 -5.31 22.21 5.82
C THR A 802 -4.90 20.75 6.05
N SER A 803 -5.65 20.01 6.86
CA SER A 803 -5.35 18.60 7.14
C SER A 803 -5.26 17.77 5.86
N LYS A 804 -6.21 17.95 4.94
CA LYS A 804 -6.17 17.35 3.59
C LYS A 804 -4.97 17.85 2.80
N GLY A 805 -4.65 19.14 2.84
CA GLY A 805 -3.45 19.70 2.20
C GLY A 805 -2.15 19.01 2.65
N ILE A 806 -1.95 18.85 3.96
CA ILE A 806 -0.80 18.11 4.53
C ILE A 806 -0.78 16.68 4.00
N ALA A 807 -1.91 15.98 4.09
CA ALA A 807 -2.02 14.59 3.68
C ALA A 807 -1.72 14.41 2.19
N LEU A 808 -2.26 15.25 1.32
CA LEU A 808 -2.04 15.19 -0.13
C LEU A 808 -0.60 15.52 -0.50
N VAL A 809 0.02 16.52 0.13
CA VAL A 809 1.42 16.86 -0.13
C VAL A 809 2.35 15.71 0.25
N VAL A 810 2.20 15.17 1.46
CA VAL A 810 3.00 14.02 1.91
C VAL A 810 2.76 12.79 1.02
N SER A 811 1.50 12.48 0.71
CA SER A 811 1.14 11.35 -0.16
C SER A 811 1.73 11.50 -1.56
N THR A 812 1.67 12.70 -2.14
CA THR A 812 2.22 13.00 -3.47
C THR A 812 3.74 12.80 -3.48
N LEU A 813 4.44 13.33 -2.47
CA LEU A 813 5.89 13.17 -2.34
C LEU A 813 6.29 11.69 -2.18
N LEU A 814 5.58 10.95 -1.33
CA LEU A 814 5.82 9.52 -1.14
C LEU A 814 5.49 8.72 -2.41
N GLY A 815 4.52 9.13 -3.22
CA GLY A 815 4.27 8.52 -4.52
C GLY A 815 5.41 8.72 -5.53
N MET A 816 6.22 9.77 -5.38
CA MET A 816 7.30 10.13 -6.31
C MET A 816 8.66 9.53 -5.96
N GLY A 817 8.86 9.03 -4.74
CA GLY A 817 10.14 8.49 -4.30
C GLY A 817 10.01 7.45 -3.20
N GLN A 818 11.06 6.66 -3.00
CA GLN A 818 11.11 5.61 -1.97
C GLN A 818 10.96 6.11 -0.52
N ASP A 819 11.17 7.42 -0.30
CA ASP A 819 10.91 8.12 0.94
C ASP A 819 10.59 9.61 0.67
N LEU A 820 10.24 10.33 1.74
CA LEU A 820 9.86 11.74 1.65
C LEU A 820 10.98 12.62 1.06
N ALA A 821 12.25 12.36 1.40
CA ALA A 821 13.37 13.14 0.90
C ALA A 821 13.61 12.92 -0.60
N ALA A 822 13.54 11.67 -1.05
CA ALA A 822 13.64 11.31 -2.47
C ALA A 822 12.50 11.96 -3.28
N GLY A 823 11.28 11.98 -2.75
CA GLY A 823 10.14 12.67 -3.37
C GLY A 823 10.37 14.17 -3.55
N ILE A 824 10.93 14.84 -2.53
CA ILE A 824 11.29 16.27 -2.60
C ILE A 824 12.38 16.49 -3.64
N CYS A 825 13.45 15.69 -3.61
CA CYS A 825 14.53 15.78 -4.60
C CYS A 825 14.01 15.58 -6.02
N ALA A 826 13.08 14.65 -6.25
CA ALA A 826 12.48 14.41 -7.56
C ALA A 826 11.75 15.65 -8.10
N LEU A 827 10.97 16.35 -7.26
CA LEU A 827 10.30 17.59 -7.64
C LEU A 827 11.24 18.78 -7.83
N ALA A 828 12.26 18.88 -6.97
CA ALA A 828 13.30 19.90 -7.01
C ALA A 828 14.34 19.68 -8.14
N ARG A 829 14.11 18.71 -9.03
CA ARG A 829 15.01 18.32 -10.14
C ARG A 829 16.41 17.86 -9.70
N GLY A 830 16.49 17.21 -8.54
CA GLY A 830 17.63 16.39 -8.14
C GLY A 830 18.96 17.12 -8.05
N SER A 831 18.99 18.38 -7.58
CA SER A 831 20.28 19.05 -7.35
C SER A 831 21.02 18.39 -6.18
N ASP A 832 22.34 18.20 -6.31
CA ASP A 832 23.21 17.77 -5.21
C ASP A 832 23.08 18.70 -3.98
N GLU A 833 22.67 19.94 -4.20
CA GLU A 833 22.32 20.91 -3.16
C GLU A 833 21.08 20.50 -2.37
N CYS A 834 20.01 20.03 -3.02
CA CYS A 834 18.81 19.54 -2.34
C CYS A 834 19.14 18.37 -1.42
N THR A 835 19.86 17.37 -1.94
CA THR A 835 20.28 16.20 -1.16
C THR A 835 21.17 16.59 0.03
N ARG A 836 22.13 17.50 -0.18
CA ARG A 836 23.00 18.00 0.91
C ARG A 836 22.20 18.75 1.98
N LEU A 837 21.27 19.62 1.58
CA LEU A 837 20.45 20.40 2.49
C LEU A 837 19.54 19.50 3.34
N LEU A 838 18.84 18.56 2.72
CA LEU A 838 17.99 17.59 3.43
C LEU A 838 18.80 16.68 4.36
N THR A 839 19.99 16.27 3.92
CA THR A 839 20.92 15.49 4.77
C THR A 839 21.36 16.30 6.00
N SER A 840 21.69 17.58 5.82
CA SER A 840 22.04 18.48 6.92
C SER A 840 20.88 18.65 7.91
N TRP A 841 19.65 18.81 7.40
CA TRP A 841 18.44 18.87 8.22
C TRP A 841 18.23 17.58 9.03
N GLN A 842 18.40 16.41 8.42
CA GLN A 842 18.32 15.11 9.10
C GLN A 842 19.43 14.89 10.13
N GLN A 843 20.57 15.57 10.00
CA GLN A 843 21.67 15.55 10.96
C GLN A 843 21.48 16.52 12.13
N GLY A 844 20.40 17.32 12.13
CA GLY A 844 20.04 18.20 13.23
C GLY A 844 20.47 19.67 13.06
N ALA A 845 20.86 20.11 11.86
CA ALA A 845 21.11 21.53 11.59
C ALA A 845 19.81 22.34 11.68
N ARG A 846 19.74 23.28 12.63
CA ARG A 846 18.56 24.11 12.95
C ARG A 846 18.90 25.59 13.14
N ASP A 847 20.00 26.06 12.55
CA ASP A 847 20.33 27.49 12.54
C ASP A 847 19.43 28.25 11.55
N ASP A 848 19.28 29.58 11.77
CA ASP A 848 18.39 30.45 10.97
C ASP A 848 18.64 30.37 9.46
N LYS A 849 19.90 30.16 9.05
CA LYS A 849 20.25 30.04 7.63
C LYS A 849 19.76 28.72 7.05
N THR A 850 19.93 27.61 7.77
CA THR A 850 19.40 26.30 7.38
C THR A 850 17.87 26.29 7.35
N GLU A 851 17.23 26.86 8.37
CA GLU A 851 15.77 27.07 8.44
C GLU A 851 15.25 27.80 7.20
N ALA A 852 15.85 28.95 6.87
CA ALA A 852 15.45 29.75 5.71
C ALA A 852 15.69 29.01 4.37
N ALA A 853 16.78 28.23 4.27
CA ALA A 853 17.07 27.44 3.08
C ALA A 853 16.03 26.31 2.88
N ILE A 854 15.65 25.62 3.97
CA ILE A 854 14.58 24.61 3.93
C ILE A 854 13.24 25.25 3.57
N ASP A 855 12.91 26.42 4.10
CA ASP A 855 11.67 27.11 3.73
C ASP A 855 11.63 27.47 2.25
N THR A 856 12.76 27.94 1.71
CA THR A 856 12.92 28.27 0.29
C THR A 856 12.78 27.03 -0.60
N LEU A 857 13.25 25.87 -0.14
CA LEU A 857 13.08 24.59 -0.83
C LEU A 857 11.63 24.08 -0.77
N LEU A 858 11.00 24.11 0.40
CA LEU A 858 9.71 23.46 0.62
C LEU A 858 8.52 24.22 0.04
N ASN A 859 8.52 25.55 0.05
CA ASN A 859 7.41 26.36 -0.46
C ASN A 859 7.01 25.99 -1.92
N PRO A 860 7.92 26.01 -2.91
CA PRO A 860 7.57 25.63 -4.28
C PRO A 860 7.20 24.15 -4.41
N VAL A 861 7.81 23.27 -3.61
CA VAL A 861 7.48 21.83 -3.59
C VAL A 861 6.05 21.59 -3.09
N ILE A 862 5.64 22.28 -2.03
CA ILE A 862 4.26 22.25 -1.52
C ILE A 862 3.29 22.73 -2.60
N THR A 863 3.58 23.87 -3.23
CA THR A 863 2.76 24.41 -4.31
C THR A 863 2.67 23.45 -5.49
N ASP A 864 3.78 22.83 -5.91
CA ASP A 864 3.79 21.84 -6.98
C ASP A 864 2.98 20.59 -6.62
N CYS A 865 3.06 20.10 -5.38
CA CYS A 865 2.25 18.97 -4.91
C CYS A 865 0.75 19.31 -4.92
N LEU A 866 0.36 20.46 -4.38
CA LEU A 866 -1.04 20.90 -4.36
C LEU A 866 -1.58 21.25 -5.75
N ARG A 867 -0.70 21.53 -6.72
CA ARG A 867 -1.05 21.66 -8.14
C ARG A 867 -1.29 20.30 -8.80
N LEU A 868 -0.53 19.28 -8.43
CA LEU A 868 -0.70 17.92 -8.94
C LEU A 868 -1.88 17.20 -8.29
N ASN A 869 -2.17 17.52 -7.04
CA ASN A 869 -3.25 16.92 -6.26
C ASN A 869 -3.96 18.00 -5.42
N PRO A 870 -4.91 18.75 -6.00
CA PRO A 870 -5.57 19.88 -5.35
C PRO A 870 -6.52 19.46 -4.23
N VAL A 871 -6.54 20.24 -3.15
CA VAL A 871 -7.43 20.02 -1.99
C VAL A 871 -8.92 20.15 -2.38
N ALA A 872 -9.25 21.06 -3.30
CA ALA A 872 -10.59 21.28 -3.81
C ALA A 872 -10.54 21.49 -5.34
N PRO A 873 -10.69 20.42 -6.15
CA PRO A 873 -10.54 20.50 -7.59
C PRO A 873 -11.68 21.23 -8.32
N LEU A 874 -12.77 21.55 -7.61
CA LEU A 874 -13.98 22.11 -8.18
C LEU A 874 -14.60 23.18 -7.28
N VAL A 875 -15.10 24.25 -7.90
CA VAL A 875 -15.81 25.34 -7.23
C VAL A 875 -17.23 25.47 -7.81
N PRO A 876 -18.27 24.95 -7.14
CA PRO A 876 -19.64 25.01 -7.64
C PRO A 876 -20.29 26.40 -7.45
N ARG A 877 -21.11 26.81 -8.42
CA ARG A 877 -22.08 27.92 -8.34
C ARG A 877 -23.45 27.43 -8.77
N TYR A 878 -24.50 28.15 -8.37
CA TYR A 878 -25.88 27.78 -8.66
C TYR A 878 -26.55 28.88 -9.47
N CYS A 879 -27.18 28.52 -10.59
CA CYS A 879 -28.03 29.44 -11.33
C CYS A 879 -29.44 29.41 -10.72
N THR A 880 -29.91 30.53 -10.18
CA THR A 880 -31.19 30.55 -9.43
C THR A 880 -32.41 30.85 -10.30
N SER A 881 -32.29 31.78 -11.25
CA SER A 881 -33.40 32.30 -12.04
C SER A 881 -33.32 31.96 -13.54
N GLY A 882 -32.34 31.16 -13.95
CA GLY A 882 -31.98 30.99 -15.35
C GLY A 882 -31.24 32.21 -15.92
N ALA A 883 -30.45 31.99 -16.97
CA ALA A 883 -29.56 32.99 -17.52
C ALA A 883 -29.26 32.77 -19.00
N THR A 884 -29.24 33.85 -19.79
CA THR A 884 -28.56 33.83 -21.10
C THR A 884 -27.11 34.27 -20.89
N TYR A 885 -26.16 33.36 -21.11
CA TYR A 885 -24.74 33.58 -20.94
C TYR A 885 -24.01 33.45 -22.27
N THR A 886 -23.27 34.47 -22.67
CA THR A 886 -22.45 34.42 -23.88
C THR A 886 -21.00 34.13 -23.50
N THR A 887 -20.41 33.05 -24.02
CA THR A 887 -18.99 32.72 -23.81
C THR A 887 -18.09 33.76 -24.44
N THR A 888 -16.81 33.76 -24.10
CA THR A 888 -15.76 34.59 -24.70
C THR A 888 -15.54 34.32 -26.20
N LEU A 889 -15.99 33.16 -26.70
CA LEU A 889 -15.97 32.83 -28.14
C LEU A 889 -17.27 33.23 -28.86
N GLY A 890 -18.25 33.79 -28.15
CA GLY A 890 -19.53 34.23 -28.72
C GLY A 890 -20.64 33.17 -28.70
N ASP A 891 -20.41 31.99 -28.11
CA ASP A 891 -21.47 30.98 -27.96
C ASP A 891 -22.52 31.48 -26.98
N VAL A 892 -23.79 31.48 -27.40
CA VAL A 892 -24.91 31.90 -26.54
C VAL A 892 -25.51 30.66 -25.87
N LEU A 893 -25.48 30.63 -24.54
CA LEU A 893 -25.98 29.55 -23.69
C LEU A 893 -27.22 30.02 -22.94
N ASN A 894 -28.26 29.20 -22.94
CA ASN A 894 -29.40 29.37 -22.04
C ASN A 894 -29.22 28.42 -20.87
N ILE A 895 -28.69 28.93 -19.77
CA ILE A 895 -28.47 28.20 -18.53
C ILE A 895 -29.79 28.15 -17.76
N GLU A 896 -30.20 26.95 -17.40
CA GLU A 896 -31.49 26.70 -16.75
C GLU A 896 -31.49 27.12 -15.27
N PRO A 897 -32.64 27.54 -14.71
CA PRO A 897 -32.81 27.65 -13.28
C PRO A 897 -32.50 26.31 -12.58
N GLY A 898 -31.75 26.37 -11.48
CA GLY A 898 -31.28 25.20 -10.73
C GLY A 898 -30.01 24.54 -11.30
N ALA A 899 -29.44 25.05 -12.41
CA ALA A 899 -28.19 24.53 -12.96
C ALA A 899 -27.02 24.66 -11.97
N VAL A 900 -26.15 23.65 -11.96
CA VAL A 900 -24.89 23.67 -11.22
C VAL A 900 -23.77 24.07 -12.17
N ILE A 901 -23.07 25.15 -11.85
CA ILE A 901 -21.92 25.64 -12.61
C ILE A 901 -20.66 25.18 -11.88
N CYS A 902 -19.95 24.25 -12.49
CA CYS A 902 -18.73 23.65 -12.03
C CYS A 902 -17.54 24.43 -12.58
N LEU A 903 -16.86 25.22 -11.75
CA LEU A 903 -15.65 25.94 -12.13
C LEU A 903 -14.41 25.12 -11.77
N LEU A 904 -13.54 24.86 -12.75
CA LEU A 904 -12.32 24.07 -12.63
C LEU A 904 -11.15 25.06 -12.61
N PRO A 905 -10.52 25.36 -11.46
CA PRO A 905 -9.47 26.38 -11.38
C PRO A 905 -8.15 25.89 -11.98
N GLN A 906 -7.34 26.81 -12.53
CA GLN A 906 -6.11 26.46 -13.27
C GLN A 906 -5.09 25.63 -12.47
N VAL A 907 -5.08 25.75 -11.15
CA VAL A 907 -4.22 24.94 -10.26
C VAL A 907 -4.69 23.50 -10.14
N SER A 908 -5.99 23.24 -10.26
CA SER A 908 -6.51 21.89 -10.44
C SER A 908 -6.25 21.35 -11.84
N MET A 909 -5.60 22.16 -12.68
CA MET A 909 -5.55 21.93 -14.11
C MET A 909 -4.19 21.72 -14.77
N ALA A 910 -3.12 21.54 -13.98
CA ALA A 910 -1.77 21.16 -14.41
C ALA A 910 -1.09 21.97 -15.56
N ALA A 911 -1.77 22.89 -16.24
CA ALA A 911 -1.30 23.53 -17.46
C ALA A 911 -0.41 24.75 -17.17
N THR A 912 0.77 24.73 -17.79
CA THR A 912 1.61 25.91 -18.13
C THR A 912 2.05 26.82 -17.00
N LEU A 913 3.06 26.40 -16.22
CA LEU A 913 3.94 27.33 -15.49
C LEU A 913 5.44 27.13 -15.77
N ARG A 914 5.84 26.12 -16.54
CA ARG A 914 7.27 25.81 -16.78
C ARG A 914 7.80 26.11 -18.18
N GLU A 915 6.95 26.51 -19.14
CA GLU A 915 7.38 26.84 -20.52
C GLU A 915 7.43 28.34 -20.86
N ALA A 916 7.53 29.23 -19.86
CA ALA A 916 7.74 30.65 -20.13
C ALA A 916 8.88 31.23 -19.28
N ALA A 917 10.09 30.71 -19.46
CA ALA A 917 11.32 31.42 -19.06
C ALA A 917 11.86 32.35 -20.17
N VAL A 918 11.11 32.56 -21.26
CA VAL A 918 11.46 33.50 -22.32
C VAL A 918 10.20 34.30 -22.65
N ASN A 919 10.18 35.58 -22.27
CA ASN A 919 9.17 36.60 -22.62
C ASN A 919 7.85 36.65 -21.80
N GLY A 920 7.95 37.01 -20.52
CA GLY A 920 6.96 37.91 -19.91
C GLY A 920 5.64 37.32 -19.40
N VAL A 921 5.71 36.37 -18.45
CA VAL A 921 4.59 36.09 -17.52
C VAL A 921 4.99 36.57 -16.11
N PRO A 922 4.06 37.14 -15.32
CA PRO A 922 4.42 37.94 -14.16
C PRO A 922 4.52 37.10 -12.86
N ALA A 923 5.13 37.69 -11.83
CA ALA A 923 5.39 37.11 -10.50
C ALA A 923 4.15 36.45 -9.82
N PRO A 924 4.32 35.62 -8.77
CA PRO A 924 3.23 35.05 -7.94
C PRO A 924 2.16 36.06 -7.50
N ASP A 925 2.53 37.33 -7.47
CA ASP A 925 1.68 38.49 -7.16
C ASP A 925 0.67 38.84 -8.28
N ASN A 926 0.64 38.09 -9.39
CA ASN A 926 -0.15 38.40 -10.59
C ASN A 926 -1.01 37.22 -11.12
N GLU A 927 -1.10 36.11 -10.38
CA GLU A 927 -1.99 35.00 -10.70
C GLU A 927 -3.04 34.75 -9.60
N PRO A 928 -4.23 35.34 -9.75
CA PRO A 928 -5.25 35.25 -8.72
C PRO A 928 -5.81 33.83 -8.49
N LEU A 929 -5.53 32.84 -9.34
CA LEU A 929 -6.33 31.61 -9.38
C LEU A 929 -5.73 30.43 -8.61
N ILE A 930 -4.68 30.64 -7.83
CA ILE A 930 -4.18 29.64 -6.87
C ILE A 930 -5.04 29.63 -5.60
N PHE A 931 -5.64 30.77 -5.25
CA PHE A 931 -6.49 30.94 -4.06
C PHE A 931 -7.64 31.96 -4.26
N LEU A 932 -8.06 32.24 -5.50
CA LEU A 932 -9.05 33.27 -5.82
C LEU A 932 -8.68 34.64 -5.21
N ASP A 933 -7.57 35.23 -5.61
CA ASP A 933 -7.42 36.68 -5.59
C ASP A 933 -8.43 37.30 -6.60
N GLY A 934 -9.02 38.43 -6.24
CA GLY A 934 -9.97 39.17 -7.05
C GLY A 934 -11.47 38.84 -6.95
N THR A 935 -11.91 37.67 -6.45
CA THR A 935 -13.34 37.39 -6.09
C THR A 935 -13.42 36.32 -4.97
N PRO A 936 -14.59 35.99 -4.35
CA PRO A 936 -14.85 35.97 -2.90
C PRO A 936 -14.11 34.94 -2.01
N HIS A 937 -13.00 34.32 -2.45
CA HIS A 937 -12.31 33.22 -1.75
C HIS A 937 -10.79 33.40 -1.54
N ALA A 938 -10.26 34.63 -1.62
CA ALA A 938 -9.00 34.97 -0.94
C ALA A 938 -9.18 34.76 0.58
N CYS A 939 -8.86 33.56 1.04
CA CYS A 939 -8.95 33.15 2.43
C CYS A 939 -7.72 33.65 3.18
N MET A 940 -7.92 34.39 4.27
CA MET A 940 -6.83 34.83 5.14
C MET A 940 -6.01 33.67 5.72
N GLY A 941 -6.55 32.44 5.69
CA GLY A 941 -5.89 31.23 6.16
C GLY A 941 -4.82 30.64 5.21
N ALA A 942 -4.64 31.13 3.99
CA ALA A 942 -3.67 30.52 3.05
C ALA A 942 -2.22 30.58 3.57
N HIS A 943 -1.82 31.69 4.19
CA HIS A 943 -0.49 31.82 4.82
C HIS A 943 -0.33 30.91 6.03
N ILE A 944 -1.40 30.70 6.80
CA ILE A 944 -1.42 29.79 7.94
C ILE A 944 -1.30 28.34 7.45
N ALA A 945 -2.10 27.95 6.46
CA ALA A 945 -2.09 26.61 5.90
C ALA A 945 -0.73 26.25 5.28
N LEU A 946 -0.10 27.17 4.54
CA LEU A 946 1.25 26.96 3.99
C LEU A 946 2.27 26.74 5.11
N LEU A 947 2.20 27.53 6.18
CA LEU A 947 3.05 27.36 7.36
C LEU A 947 2.82 26.00 8.03
N GLU A 948 1.57 25.61 8.26
CA GLU A 948 1.21 24.32 8.88
C GLU A 948 1.73 23.14 8.04
N ILE A 949 1.55 23.18 6.72
CA ILE A 949 2.07 22.16 5.80
C ILE A 949 3.60 22.10 5.86
N ARG A 950 4.25 23.26 5.81
CA ARG A 950 5.71 23.34 5.86
C ARG A 950 6.27 22.83 7.17
N GLN A 951 5.66 23.18 8.30
CA GLN A 951 6.08 22.71 9.63
C GLN A 951 5.85 21.20 9.80
N ALA A 952 4.73 20.67 9.28
CA ALA A 952 4.51 19.22 9.23
C ALA A 952 5.61 18.50 8.42
N LEU A 953 5.97 19.03 7.24
CA LEU A 953 7.05 18.48 6.42
C LEU A 953 8.41 18.57 7.11
N LYS A 954 8.76 19.72 7.70
CA LYS A 954 9.99 19.92 8.48
C LYS A 954 10.13 18.86 9.57
N LEU A 955 9.08 18.62 10.34
CA LEU A 955 9.03 17.57 11.36
C LEU A 955 9.26 16.18 10.77
N LEU A 956 8.55 15.81 9.70
CA LEU A 956 8.70 14.50 9.07
C LEU A 956 10.12 14.32 8.50
N LEU A 957 10.72 15.36 7.95
CA LEU A 957 12.07 15.35 7.41
C LEU A 957 13.17 15.24 8.47
N GLU A 958 12.85 15.38 9.76
CA GLU A 958 13.80 15.03 10.83
C GLU A 958 14.11 13.53 10.85
N PHE A 959 13.19 12.71 10.33
CA PHE A 959 13.31 11.26 10.31
C PHE A 959 13.79 10.79 8.94
N LYS A 960 14.68 9.79 8.94
CA LYS A 960 15.16 9.15 7.71
C LYS A 960 14.16 8.08 7.26
N ASN A 961 14.07 7.86 5.95
CA ASN A 961 13.25 6.80 5.35
C ASN A 961 11.75 6.87 5.72
N VAL A 962 11.20 8.09 5.89
CA VAL A 962 9.75 8.26 6.07
C VAL A 962 9.04 7.80 4.83
N ARG A 963 8.13 6.83 4.99
CA ARG A 963 7.44 6.12 3.91
C ARG A 963 6.11 5.55 4.39
N PRO A 964 5.19 5.15 3.48
CA PRO A 964 3.97 4.47 3.87
C PRO A 964 4.27 3.16 4.59
N ALA A 965 3.44 2.79 5.58
CA ALA A 965 3.51 1.48 6.21
C ALA A 965 3.18 0.36 5.19
N ALA A 966 3.57 -0.88 5.47
CA ALA A 966 3.23 -2.01 4.63
C ALA A 966 1.73 -2.34 4.68
N GLY A 967 1.15 -2.72 3.54
CA GLY A 967 -0.27 -3.08 3.42
C GLY A 967 -1.23 -1.93 3.81
N LYS A 968 -2.40 -2.29 4.36
CA LYS A 968 -3.55 -1.38 4.54
C LYS A 968 -3.23 -0.15 5.36
N ALA A 969 -2.28 -0.27 6.28
CA ALA A 969 -1.86 0.82 7.15
C ALA A 969 -1.15 1.94 6.36
N GLY A 970 -0.56 1.64 5.20
CA GLY A 970 0.05 2.64 4.31
C GLY A 970 -0.90 3.27 3.30
N LEU A 971 -2.13 2.77 3.17
CA LEU A 971 -3.10 3.28 2.20
C LEU A 971 -3.90 4.45 2.77
N MET A 972 -3.99 5.54 2.01
CA MET A 972 -4.88 6.65 2.32
C MET A 972 -6.33 6.26 2.07
N GLN A 973 -7.21 6.49 3.04
CA GLN A 973 -8.63 6.13 2.95
C GLN A 973 -9.50 7.38 2.87
N GLU A 974 -10.41 7.39 1.90
CA GLU A 974 -11.42 8.44 1.77
C GLU A 974 -12.67 8.07 2.57
N LYS A 975 -12.97 8.82 3.64
CA LYS A 975 -14.18 8.61 4.46
C LYS A 975 -15.44 9.28 3.87
N TYR A 976 -15.24 10.35 3.08
CA TYR A 976 -16.31 11.10 2.41
C TYR A 976 -15.81 11.50 1.02
N LYS A 977 -16.65 11.35 0.00
CA LYS A 977 -16.32 11.78 -1.37
C LYS A 977 -16.33 13.31 -1.46
N MET A 978 -15.16 13.94 -1.36
CA MET A 978 -14.96 15.22 -2.05
C MET A 978 -14.88 14.94 -3.56
N PRO A 979 -15.13 15.91 -4.45
CA PRO A 979 -14.56 15.83 -5.81
C PRO A 979 -13.06 15.54 -5.66
N ALA A 980 -12.63 14.32 -6.00
CA ALA A 980 -11.45 13.72 -5.38
C ALA A 980 -10.16 13.96 -6.16
N SER A 981 -10.24 14.31 -7.44
CA SER A 981 -9.07 14.68 -8.22
C SER A 981 -9.51 15.29 -9.55
N MET A 982 -8.68 16.19 -10.06
CA MET A 982 -8.63 16.48 -11.48
C MET A 982 -7.28 16.01 -11.98
N SER A 983 -7.34 15.21 -13.02
CA SER A 983 -6.18 14.76 -13.76
C SER A 983 -6.21 15.55 -15.06
N LEU A 984 -5.13 16.28 -15.41
CA LEU A 984 -4.95 16.81 -16.76
C LEU A 984 -3.84 16.18 -17.62
N ARG A 985 -4.18 16.03 -18.90
CA ARG A 985 -3.30 15.63 -19.98
C ARG A 985 -2.14 16.62 -20.08
N CYS A 986 -0.93 16.15 -19.81
CA CYS A 986 0.29 16.73 -20.35
C CYS A 986 0.79 15.78 -21.43
N GLU A 987 0.91 16.27 -22.67
CA GLU A 987 1.49 15.48 -23.77
C GLU A 987 2.99 15.23 -23.56
#